data_AF-A0A1I7LPM6-F1
#
_entry.id   AF-A0A1I7LPM6-F1
#
_cell.length_a   1.000
_cell.length_b   1.000
_cell.length_c   1.000
_cell.angle_alpha   90.00
_cell.angle_beta   90.00
_cell.angle_gamma   90.00
#
_symmetry.space_group_name_H-M   'P 1'
#
loop_
_entity.id
_entity.type
_entity.pdbx_description
1 polymer ?
#
loop_
_entity_poly.entity_id
_entity_poly.type
_entity_poly.pdbx_seq_one_letter_code
_entity_poly.pdbx_strand_id
1 'polypeptide(L)'
;MAGPRFSGTLVEDDAAPAPAGPRFSGALVEDDAPAAGLPGDATAAIGRGLVDGVPVVGPYLLGGLNRVAAGVRALKNDSRYSDELKAVEDFGQRTATEHPYASGAGEILGGVLGTAPLVAAAPAAFGASGAALPARMIASAGSGAALGVADAAVRSDGDADAIKFAAGLGAGLGAAGPAAGRLAGKVVSVVTGGGRGQGVVREALEGLDEKDLEAAQHLIRQARDLPGGGVPLSLDEALNAATGGRAVRASQLARVVANSGGDGGRVMNEFYAARPAAIDNVGREAFERLAPMPEAPSTLGPQIQEAARAGMAQTPEGVAFSAARSATGPRVTPEQAGQTIQGELSGIRGGLEATRKTASDPLYEAARNAPERAGIERMITVERPGEPIVTPQAYSRPQFTDAAPRPLEAFVRPDAEAAAAGPESLARFIARNGGIRLDGDVAATDLHRFNIPGQGNVARPTGKGIDDFWRERLIEEGYFRPDADGGMARDISSELLRKLQNEQRGFPSYPLGTTRGAGGAPTAGQLADDYSQAVSLANSRLREDLGKVGIDASTLHPDVRDRVIGSLVRGQHADPLDAFEAVVGAMREPPAPLVKSTTIQEQIPDVRFGQVNPQPGIASIDGLLQTAKGDVRSGLQAARRNLFEGSNPDGAVDMTVAGNLRARERLDQDVRSAIEIGDGTKARDLTIARQGIDRGLKDVPEVAAADEVFARHSVPLEPYTRPNAPLGRATDRFETPAGDGPFRMPAEQVPGTFTGATAARDLLAQPAPLSREALERYVTTQIMDRAAGAEGNLSAEAMRTAMRKHADVLDQLPGVRDRLSNLVLAREGLARVEASPLGQLARSPDVGNAVRTLFNPNPAPGSHAEVASAMQALAANRPQQSRELSRTYLETVFNEATQQTKGLASQYGGAGFASAIRGNAQQRHNLEAVMRALPEGEIRWSALDKLLTTLEATGYRPNKGSDTAFNAAIQERLKNGTPVAAAISDAVTGAVAGGTAAGPFGAAAGGLVGVRRAAANALGDRSRDMNNAAIARIFTDPQAVPDLRALAKSAPGSKNAELFTHRLLTLANGGAAPLRQ
;
A
#
# COMPACT_ATOMS: atom_id res chain seq x y z
N MET A 1 63.06 22.70 -25.11
CA MET A 1 62.31 23.95 -24.94
C MET A 1 61.79 24.00 -23.50
N ALA A 2 61.83 25.20 -22.92
CA ALA A 2 61.79 25.50 -21.49
C ALA A 2 60.48 25.12 -20.76
N GLY A 3 60.61 24.88 -19.44
CA GLY A 3 59.50 24.79 -18.47
C GLY A 3 58.94 26.18 -18.07
N PRO A 4 58.24 26.35 -16.92
CA PRO A 4 58.71 25.84 -15.62
C PRO A 4 57.66 25.19 -14.70
N ARG A 5 58.21 24.47 -13.72
CA ARG A 5 57.63 24.09 -12.42
C ARG A 5 57.70 25.29 -11.47
N PHE A 6 56.78 25.40 -10.52
CA PHE A 6 57.00 26.15 -9.28
C PHE A 6 56.87 25.22 -8.06
N SER A 7 57.86 25.36 -7.18
CA SER A 7 58.06 24.73 -5.88
C SER A 7 58.00 25.84 -4.84
N GLY A 8 57.45 25.55 -3.66
CA GLY A 8 57.48 26.45 -2.49
C GLY A 8 57.11 25.69 -1.21
N THR A 9 58.11 25.45 -0.38
CA THR A 9 58.14 24.62 0.83
C THR A 9 58.05 25.43 2.13
N LEU A 10 57.49 24.78 3.16
CA LEU A 10 57.79 24.81 4.61
C LEU A 10 57.64 26.11 5.44
N VAL A 11 56.78 26.04 6.46
CA VAL A 11 57.10 26.43 7.85
C VAL A 11 56.57 25.33 8.77
N GLU A 12 57.48 24.63 9.44
CA GLU A 12 57.21 23.87 10.67
C GLU A 12 57.27 24.85 11.84
N ASP A 13 56.34 24.71 12.79
CA ASP A 13 56.51 25.18 14.17
C ASP A 13 55.85 24.14 15.10
N ASP A 14 56.61 23.74 16.12
CA ASP A 14 56.35 22.62 17.03
C ASP A 14 55.29 22.90 18.12
N ALA A 15 54.47 21.87 18.36
CA ALA A 15 53.91 21.34 19.61
C ALA A 15 53.31 22.23 20.73
N ALA A 16 52.02 21.99 21.04
CA ALA A 16 51.48 21.85 22.40
C ALA A 16 50.16 21.02 22.40
N PRO A 17 49.87 20.17 23.42
CA PRO A 17 48.73 19.24 23.40
C PRO A 17 47.40 19.81 23.95
N ALA A 18 46.32 19.29 23.35
CA ALA A 18 44.86 19.32 23.62
C ALA A 18 44.24 20.11 24.79
N PRO A 19 43.06 20.74 24.56
CA PRO A 19 41.98 20.80 25.54
C PRO A 19 40.93 19.68 25.30
N ALA A 20 40.69 18.88 26.34
CA ALA A 20 39.59 17.93 26.40
C ALA A 20 38.25 18.66 26.59
N GLY A 21 37.27 18.37 25.71
CA GLY A 21 35.84 18.71 25.86
C GLY A 21 35.02 17.46 26.20
N PRO A 22 33.84 17.60 26.83
CA PRO A 22 33.49 16.83 28.01
C PRO A 22 33.07 15.38 27.73
N ARG A 23 33.70 14.47 28.48
CA ARG A 23 33.19 13.13 28.76
C ARG A 23 32.13 13.26 29.86
N PHE A 24 30.90 12.85 29.60
CA PHE A 24 29.94 12.58 30.66
C PHE A 24 30.27 11.23 31.30
N SER A 25 31.07 11.26 32.37
CA SER A 25 31.15 10.19 33.36
C SER A 25 30.21 10.56 34.51
N GLY A 26 29.00 10.03 34.47
CA GLY A 26 28.11 10.03 35.63
C GLY A 26 28.28 8.74 36.41
N ALA A 27 29.11 8.77 37.45
CA ALA A 27 28.91 7.89 38.59
C ALA A 27 27.72 8.47 39.37
N LEU A 28 26.61 7.74 39.44
CA LEU A 28 25.54 8.04 40.38
C LEU A 28 25.69 7.12 41.59
N VAL A 29 26.00 7.79 42.69
CA VAL A 29 25.79 7.38 44.07
C VAL A 29 24.34 6.91 44.23
N GLU A 30 24.17 5.72 44.84
CA GLU A 30 22.94 5.33 45.51
C GLU A 30 22.71 6.28 46.68
N ASP A 31 21.60 7.04 46.67
CA ASP A 31 20.90 7.48 47.88
C ASP A 31 19.47 7.94 47.52
N ASP A 32 18.51 7.13 47.98
CA ASP A 32 17.15 7.41 48.45
C ASP A 32 16.27 8.47 47.74
N ALA A 33 15.36 7.96 46.90
CA ALA A 33 14.10 8.63 46.60
C ALA A 33 13.10 8.43 47.77
N PRO A 34 12.33 9.47 48.18
CA PRO A 34 11.31 9.31 49.20
C PRO A 34 10.18 8.41 48.70
N ALA A 35 9.94 7.34 49.44
CA ALA A 35 8.77 6.49 49.31
C ALA A 35 7.48 7.31 49.52
N ALA A 36 6.63 7.39 48.49
CA ALA A 36 5.25 7.82 48.62
C ALA A 36 4.35 6.66 48.17
N GLY A 37 3.75 5.97 49.14
CA GLY A 37 2.78 4.91 48.86
C GLY A 37 2.62 3.88 49.98
N LEU A 38 2.27 4.32 51.19
CA LEU A 38 1.65 3.46 52.20
C LEU A 38 0.16 3.83 52.36
N PRO A 39 -0.69 2.85 52.71
CA PRO A 39 -2.14 2.95 52.62
C PRO A 39 -2.74 3.74 53.79
N GLY A 40 -3.63 4.69 53.45
CA GLY A 40 -4.39 5.47 54.44
C GLY A 40 -4.76 6.90 54.03
N ASP A 41 -4.73 7.25 52.74
CA ASP A 41 -4.88 8.64 52.32
C ASP A 41 -6.32 8.99 51.84
N ALA A 42 -6.79 10.17 52.26
CA ALA A 42 -8.18 10.63 52.22
C ALA A 42 -8.76 10.85 50.80
N THR A 43 -7.97 10.65 49.76
CA THR A 43 -8.36 10.75 48.35
C THR A 43 -9.16 9.54 47.85
N ALA A 44 -9.07 8.38 48.53
CA ALA A 44 -9.86 7.19 48.17
C ALA A 44 -11.36 7.28 48.56
N ALA A 45 -11.73 8.19 49.48
CA ALA A 45 -13.12 8.37 49.93
C ALA A 45 -13.96 9.24 48.95
N ILE A 46 -13.31 10.09 48.16
CA ILE A 46 -13.99 11.02 47.23
C ILE A 46 -14.46 10.29 45.96
N GLY A 47 -13.77 9.22 45.55
CA GLY A 47 -14.11 8.46 44.35
C GLY A 47 -15.37 7.57 44.46
N ARG A 48 -15.85 7.28 45.68
CA ARG A 48 -17.01 6.38 45.89
C ARG A 48 -18.35 7.12 45.99
N GLY A 49 -18.36 8.39 46.36
CA GLY A 49 -19.58 9.22 46.40
C GLY A 49 -20.23 9.46 45.02
N LEU A 50 -19.55 9.13 43.93
CA LEU A 50 -20.05 9.23 42.56
C LEU A 50 -20.94 8.04 42.12
N VAL A 51 -20.98 6.95 42.88
CA VAL A 51 -21.67 5.71 42.45
C VAL A 51 -22.92 5.39 43.28
N ASP A 52 -23.04 5.89 44.51
CA ASP A 52 -24.21 5.61 45.36
C ASP A 52 -25.45 6.49 45.06
N GLY A 53 -25.33 7.49 44.17
CA GLY A 53 -26.40 8.44 43.83
C GLY A 53 -27.36 8.01 42.71
N VAL A 54 -27.63 6.71 42.51
CA VAL A 54 -28.59 6.21 41.49
C VAL A 54 -29.70 5.39 42.14
N PRO A 55 -30.92 5.93 42.28
CA PRO A 55 -32.05 5.17 42.79
C PRO A 55 -32.47 4.07 41.80
N VAL A 56 -32.66 2.86 42.32
CA VAL A 56 -33.29 1.66 41.71
C VAL A 56 -32.39 0.65 40.98
N VAL A 57 -31.09 0.90 40.73
CA VAL A 57 -30.20 -0.14 40.11
C VAL A 57 -28.87 -0.40 40.85
N GLY A 58 -28.60 0.31 41.96
CA GLY A 58 -27.35 0.21 42.73
C GLY A 58 -26.86 -1.20 43.10
N PRO A 59 -27.71 -2.15 43.54
CA PRO A 59 -27.24 -3.46 44.00
C PRO A 59 -26.75 -4.42 42.90
N TYR A 60 -27.11 -4.21 41.63
CA TYR A 60 -26.79 -5.16 40.55
C TYR A 60 -25.53 -4.79 39.75
N LEU A 61 -25.15 -3.51 39.71
CA LEU A 61 -23.94 -3.05 39.02
C LEU A 61 -22.67 -3.23 39.88
N LEU A 62 -22.79 -3.11 41.21
CA LEU A 62 -21.67 -3.30 42.15
C LEU A 62 -21.15 -4.75 42.18
N GLY A 63 -22.04 -5.73 41.98
CA GLY A 63 -21.66 -7.15 41.85
C GLY A 63 -20.86 -7.47 40.58
N GLY A 64 -21.01 -6.66 39.52
CA GLY A 64 -20.28 -6.84 38.26
C GLY A 64 -18.86 -6.26 38.28
N LEU A 65 -18.67 -5.09 38.91
CA LEU A 65 -17.37 -4.40 38.95
C LEU A 65 -16.41 -4.96 40.00
N ASN A 66 -16.90 -5.36 41.18
CA ASN A 66 -16.08 -6.02 42.20
C ASN A 66 -15.52 -7.36 41.70
N ARG A 67 -16.29 -8.05 40.87
CA ARG A 67 -15.89 -9.30 40.21
C ARG A 67 -14.83 -9.11 39.13
N VAL A 68 -14.77 -7.95 38.46
CA VAL A 68 -13.73 -7.65 37.47
C VAL A 68 -12.44 -7.19 38.16
N ALA A 69 -12.54 -6.36 39.20
CA ALA A 69 -11.38 -5.93 39.98
C ALA A 69 -10.71 -7.09 40.74
N ALA A 70 -11.50 -8.00 41.31
CA ALA A 70 -11.00 -9.24 41.92
C ALA A 70 -10.39 -10.19 40.87
N GLY A 71 -10.92 -10.22 39.64
CA GLY A 71 -10.36 -11.01 38.53
C GLY A 71 -8.99 -10.52 38.08
N VAL A 72 -8.82 -9.21 37.95
CA VAL A 72 -7.53 -8.58 37.58
C VAL A 72 -6.50 -8.69 38.72
N ARG A 73 -6.92 -8.57 39.99
CA ARG A 73 -6.01 -8.77 41.14
C ARG A 73 -5.63 -10.23 41.36
N ALA A 74 -6.55 -11.17 41.22
CA ALA A 74 -6.25 -12.60 41.28
C ALA A 74 -5.23 -13.01 40.22
N LEU A 75 -5.34 -12.46 38.99
CA LEU A 75 -4.38 -12.65 37.91
C LEU A 75 -3.02 -11.97 38.15
N LYS A 76 -3.00 -10.82 38.83
CA LYS A 76 -1.77 -10.06 39.10
C LYS A 76 -1.01 -10.56 40.33
N ASN A 77 -1.70 -11.13 41.30
CA ASN A 77 -1.16 -11.54 42.60
C ASN A 77 -1.14 -13.07 42.79
N ASP A 78 -1.54 -13.85 41.78
CA ASP A 78 -1.65 -15.33 41.79
C ASP A 78 -2.43 -15.89 43.00
N SER A 79 -3.48 -15.18 43.41
CA SER A 79 -4.33 -15.52 44.55
C SER A 79 -5.71 -16.02 44.09
N ARG A 80 -6.42 -16.75 44.96
CA ARG A 80 -7.76 -17.25 44.61
C ARG A 80 -8.74 -16.09 44.54
N TYR A 81 -9.49 -16.05 43.45
CA TYR A 81 -10.51 -15.05 43.16
C TYR A 81 -11.50 -14.80 44.31
N SER A 82 -11.91 -15.85 45.04
CA SER A 82 -12.80 -15.74 46.18
C SER A 82 -12.22 -14.92 47.33
N ASP A 83 -10.91 -14.99 47.53
CA ASP A 83 -10.22 -14.37 48.65
C ASP A 83 -9.98 -12.88 48.35
N GLU A 84 -9.68 -12.54 47.10
CA GLU A 84 -9.58 -11.16 46.62
C GLU A 84 -10.95 -10.47 46.53
N LEU A 85 -12.01 -11.19 46.14
CA LEU A 85 -13.36 -10.64 46.13
C LEU A 85 -13.81 -10.28 47.55
N LYS A 86 -13.54 -11.16 48.52
CA LYS A 86 -13.86 -10.94 49.93
C LYS A 86 -13.02 -9.80 50.53
N ALA A 87 -11.73 -9.71 50.19
CA ALA A 87 -10.88 -8.60 50.63
C ALA A 87 -11.34 -7.23 50.07
N VAL A 88 -11.85 -7.21 48.84
CA VAL A 88 -12.41 -6.00 48.20
C VAL A 88 -13.76 -5.60 48.82
N GLU A 89 -14.59 -6.57 49.19
CA GLU A 89 -15.87 -6.36 49.87
C GLU A 89 -15.69 -5.87 51.33
N ASP A 90 -14.77 -6.47 52.09
CA ASP A 90 -14.46 -6.11 53.48
C ASP A 90 -13.79 -4.72 53.61
N PHE A 91 -13.06 -4.29 52.58
CA PHE A 91 -12.53 -2.93 52.48
C PHE A 91 -13.65 -1.92 52.24
N GLY A 92 -14.70 -2.29 51.49
CA GLY A 92 -15.86 -1.44 51.22
C GLY A 92 -16.71 -1.13 52.45
N GLN A 93 -16.94 -2.12 53.30
CA GLN A 93 -17.72 -1.94 54.53
C GLN A 93 -16.99 -1.10 55.59
N ARG A 94 -15.66 -1.21 55.68
CA ARG A 94 -14.87 -0.42 56.65
C ARG A 94 -14.83 1.07 56.30
N THR A 95 -14.62 1.42 55.04
CA THR A 95 -14.60 2.83 54.60
C THR A 95 -15.96 3.52 54.74
N ALA A 96 -17.07 2.79 54.55
CA ALA A 96 -18.43 3.33 54.73
C ALA A 96 -18.79 3.58 56.21
N THR A 97 -18.15 2.87 57.12
CA THR A 97 -18.37 3.01 58.57
C THR A 97 -17.52 4.16 59.17
N GLU A 98 -16.39 4.50 58.54
CA GLU A 98 -15.40 5.45 59.08
C GLU A 98 -15.62 6.93 58.64
N HIS A 99 -16.44 7.21 57.61
CA HIS A 99 -16.68 8.58 57.11
C HIS A 99 -18.17 8.90 56.76
N PRO A 100 -19.06 9.04 57.75
CA PRO A 100 -20.51 9.24 57.53
C PRO A 100 -20.92 10.62 56.96
N TYR A 101 -20.02 11.61 56.92
CA TYR A 101 -20.31 12.95 56.39
C TYR A 101 -19.86 13.18 54.93
N ALA A 102 -19.09 12.26 54.34
CA ALA A 102 -18.66 12.34 52.95
C ALA A 102 -19.69 11.76 51.94
N SER A 103 -20.69 11.02 52.43
CA SER A 103 -21.74 10.39 51.61
C SER A 103 -22.88 11.33 51.19
N GLY A 104 -23.04 12.49 51.84
CA GLY A 104 -24.13 13.45 51.54
C GLY A 104 -23.85 14.43 50.39
N ALA A 105 -22.63 14.50 49.85
CA ALA A 105 -22.27 15.49 48.82
C ALA A 105 -22.27 14.93 47.38
N GLY A 106 -22.46 13.62 47.20
CA GLY A 106 -22.40 12.93 45.91
C GLY A 106 -23.71 12.83 45.12
N GLU A 107 -24.86 13.10 45.74
CA GLU A 107 -26.18 12.79 45.13
C GLU A 107 -26.66 13.81 44.06
N ILE A 108 -26.03 14.98 43.95
CA ILE A 108 -26.54 16.05 43.06
C ILE A 108 -26.01 15.92 41.61
N LEU A 109 -24.96 15.14 41.34
CA LEU A 109 -24.38 15.01 40.00
C LEU A 109 -24.82 13.76 39.21
N GLY A 110 -25.44 12.76 39.85
CA GLY A 110 -25.81 11.49 39.22
C GLY A 110 -27.13 11.49 38.44
N GLY A 111 -28.02 12.47 38.68
CA GLY A 111 -29.38 12.47 38.11
C GLY A 111 -29.52 12.93 36.65
N VAL A 112 -28.47 13.44 36.01
CA VAL A 112 -28.60 14.16 34.72
C VAL A 112 -28.30 13.30 33.49
N LEU A 113 -27.67 12.13 33.63
CA LEU A 113 -27.38 11.26 32.47
C LEU A 113 -28.39 10.11 32.25
N GLY A 114 -29.35 9.92 33.17
CA GLY A 114 -30.33 8.82 33.10
C GLY A 114 -31.61 9.11 32.29
N THR A 115 -31.87 10.35 31.88
CA THR A 115 -33.16 10.74 31.26
C THR A 115 -33.14 10.78 29.73
N ALA A 116 -31.94 10.82 29.11
CA ALA A 116 -31.81 10.82 27.66
C ALA A 116 -32.48 9.62 26.96
N PRO A 117 -32.45 8.38 27.52
CA PRO A 117 -33.17 7.24 26.93
C PRO A 117 -34.69 7.34 27.10
N LEU A 118 -35.19 7.98 28.16
CA LEU A 118 -36.63 8.08 28.47
C LEU A 118 -37.34 9.16 27.63
N VAL A 119 -36.66 10.27 27.34
CA VAL A 119 -37.16 11.36 26.48
C VAL A 119 -37.25 10.90 25.01
N ALA A 120 -36.36 10.01 24.59
CA ALA A 120 -36.42 9.37 23.28
C ALA A 120 -37.57 8.34 23.17
N ALA A 121 -37.93 7.69 24.28
CA ALA A 121 -38.95 6.64 24.30
C ALA A 121 -40.40 7.15 24.34
N ALA A 122 -40.66 8.36 24.87
CA ALA A 122 -42.03 8.91 24.95
C ALA A 122 -42.08 10.46 24.82
N PRO A 123 -41.84 11.03 23.64
CA PRO A 123 -41.76 12.49 23.44
C PRO A 123 -43.05 13.24 23.80
N ALA A 124 -44.22 12.61 23.63
CA ALA A 124 -45.52 13.21 23.92
C ALA A 124 -45.81 13.34 25.43
N ALA A 125 -45.25 12.47 26.28
CA ALA A 125 -45.40 12.56 27.74
C ALA A 125 -44.56 13.69 28.36
N PHE A 126 -43.54 14.17 27.63
CA PHE A 126 -42.65 15.28 28.01
C PHE A 126 -42.90 16.56 27.18
N GLY A 127 -44.03 16.65 26.49
CA GLY A 127 -44.49 17.89 25.85
C GLY A 127 -43.87 18.21 24.48
N ALA A 128 -43.16 17.27 23.85
CA ALA A 128 -42.55 17.46 22.53
C ALA A 128 -43.51 17.06 21.38
N SER A 129 -44.71 17.64 21.33
CA SER A 129 -45.63 17.50 20.18
C SER A 129 -46.27 18.83 19.76
N GLY A 130 -46.61 18.95 18.47
CA GLY A 130 -47.07 20.18 17.80
C GLY A 130 -48.52 20.61 18.09
N ALA A 131 -49.08 20.28 19.25
CA ALA A 131 -50.47 20.62 19.60
C ALA A 131 -50.64 22.05 20.16
N ALA A 132 -51.84 22.62 19.97
CA ALA A 132 -52.19 23.98 20.40
C ALA A 132 -52.27 24.15 21.94
N LEU A 133 -51.99 25.38 22.39
CA LEU A 133 -51.85 25.84 23.79
C LEU A 133 -52.87 25.28 24.82
N PRO A 134 -54.17 25.13 24.52
CA PRO A 134 -55.14 24.59 25.49
C PRO A 134 -54.93 23.10 25.81
N ALA A 135 -54.50 22.30 24.84
CA ALA A 135 -54.21 20.88 25.06
C ALA A 135 -52.91 20.67 25.88
N ARG A 136 -51.95 21.60 25.75
CA ARG A 136 -50.72 21.63 26.57
C ARG A 136 -51.01 21.95 28.03
N MET A 137 -51.97 22.84 28.30
CA MET A 137 -52.39 23.18 29.67
C MET A 137 -53.04 21.99 30.41
N ILE A 138 -53.83 21.17 29.71
CA ILE A 138 -54.47 19.97 30.29
C ILE A 138 -53.43 18.86 30.54
N ALA A 139 -52.49 18.65 29.62
CA ALA A 139 -51.42 17.66 29.79
C ALA A 139 -50.44 18.03 30.91
N SER A 140 -50.12 19.33 31.09
CA SER A 140 -49.30 19.82 32.20
C SER A 140 -50.01 19.77 33.56
N ALA A 141 -51.34 19.91 33.58
CA ALA A 141 -52.14 19.74 34.79
C ALA A 141 -52.16 18.26 35.24
N GLY A 142 -52.22 17.32 34.30
CA GLY A 142 -52.16 15.88 34.58
C GLY A 142 -50.79 15.40 35.10
N SER A 143 -49.69 15.88 34.51
CA SER A 143 -48.33 15.50 34.94
C SER A 143 -47.86 16.23 36.21
N GLY A 144 -48.30 17.47 36.43
CA GLY A 144 -48.07 18.20 37.68
C GLY A 144 -48.78 17.57 38.89
N ALA A 145 -49.99 17.02 38.69
CA ALA A 145 -50.71 16.29 39.72
C ALA A 145 -50.05 14.92 40.03
N ALA A 146 -49.55 14.20 39.01
CA ALA A 146 -48.90 12.90 39.21
C ALA A 146 -47.52 13.01 39.90
N LEU A 147 -46.74 14.04 39.58
CA LEU A 147 -45.43 14.27 40.21
C LEU A 147 -45.55 14.84 41.63
N GLY A 148 -46.56 15.69 41.89
CA GLY A 148 -46.85 16.19 43.24
C GLY A 148 -47.32 15.08 44.19
N VAL A 149 -48.02 14.06 43.69
CA VAL A 149 -48.43 12.88 44.47
C VAL A 149 -47.24 11.96 44.76
N ALA A 150 -46.32 11.78 43.81
CA ALA A 150 -45.12 10.95 44.01
C ALA A 150 -44.10 11.58 44.98
N ASP A 151 -43.87 12.89 44.92
CA ASP A 151 -42.95 13.60 45.83
C ASP A 151 -43.54 13.70 47.26
N ALA A 152 -44.84 13.92 47.39
CA ALA A 152 -45.52 13.94 48.68
C ALA A 152 -45.54 12.55 49.35
N ALA A 153 -45.82 11.48 48.60
CA ALA A 153 -45.83 10.11 49.14
C ALA A 153 -44.47 9.66 49.67
N VAL A 154 -43.37 10.12 49.07
CA VAL A 154 -41.99 9.80 49.48
C VAL A 154 -41.52 10.66 50.66
N ARG A 155 -41.98 11.91 50.77
CA ARG A 155 -41.58 12.82 51.87
C ARG A 155 -42.42 12.71 53.14
N SER A 156 -43.62 12.17 53.03
CA SER A 156 -44.54 12.00 54.15
C SER A 156 -44.77 10.54 54.53
N ASP A 157 -43.90 9.63 54.07
CA ASP A 157 -43.94 8.19 54.36
C ASP A 157 -45.33 7.55 54.10
N GLY A 158 -46.02 8.04 53.06
CA GLY A 158 -47.35 7.57 52.65
C GLY A 158 -48.56 8.22 53.33
N ASP A 159 -48.43 9.36 54.03
CA ASP A 159 -49.57 10.06 54.64
C ASP A 159 -50.59 10.57 53.60
N ALA A 160 -51.80 10.00 53.64
CA ALA A 160 -52.87 10.25 52.67
C ALA A 160 -53.43 11.68 52.71
N ASP A 161 -53.33 12.41 53.83
CA ASP A 161 -53.85 13.77 53.94
C ASP A 161 -52.86 14.81 53.37
N ALA A 162 -51.56 14.57 53.47
CA ALA A 162 -50.52 15.35 52.80
C ALA A 162 -50.54 15.16 51.27
N ILE A 163 -50.82 13.94 50.80
CA ILE A 163 -50.98 13.61 49.38
C ILE A 163 -52.21 14.31 48.77
N LYS A 164 -53.32 14.42 49.51
CA LYS A 164 -54.53 15.15 49.06
C LYS A 164 -54.35 16.67 49.03
N PHE A 165 -53.66 17.24 50.01
CA PHE A 165 -53.38 18.68 50.05
C PHE A 165 -52.43 19.11 48.91
N ALA A 166 -51.41 18.28 48.60
CA ALA A 166 -50.50 18.50 47.48
C ALA A 166 -51.18 18.38 46.11
N ALA A 167 -52.13 17.45 45.95
CA ALA A 167 -52.94 17.33 44.74
C ALA A 167 -53.90 18.53 44.55
N GLY A 168 -54.39 19.14 45.63
CA GLY A 168 -55.29 20.30 45.60
C GLY A 168 -54.60 21.65 45.29
N LEU A 169 -53.37 21.85 45.77
CA LEU A 169 -52.60 23.08 45.53
C LEU A 169 -52.05 23.19 44.11
N GLY A 170 -51.75 22.05 43.46
CA GLY A 170 -51.31 22.01 42.06
C GLY A 170 -52.42 22.34 41.04
N ALA A 171 -53.69 22.20 41.40
CA ALA A 171 -54.83 22.51 40.53
C ALA A 171 -55.39 23.94 40.75
N GLY A 172 -55.11 24.58 41.90
CA GLY A 172 -55.77 25.82 42.33
C GLY A 172 -55.15 27.14 41.87
N LEU A 173 -53.92 27.18 41.34
CA LEU A 173 -53.23 28.41 40.92
C LEU A 173 -53.34 28.71 39.40
N GLY A 174 -54.37 28.16 38.74
CA GLY A 174 -54.64 28.35 37.31
C GLY A 174 -55.75 29.34 36.95
N ALA A 175 -56.40 29.99 37.92
CA ALA A 175 -57.55 30.86 37.64
C ALA A 175 -57.62 32.10 38.55
N ALA A 176 -56.99 33.20 38.13
CA ALA A 176 -57.37 34.56 38.53
C ALA A 176 -56.93 35.57 37.45
N GLY A 177 -57.89 36.19 36.78
CA GLY A 177 -57.71 37.26 35.80
C GLY A 177 -57.57 38.67 36.42
N PRO A 178 -57.47 39.71 35.57
CA PRO A 178 -56.88 41.03 35.90
C PRO A 178 -57.87 42.06 36.46
N ALA A 179 -57.41 43.01 37.29
CA ALA A 179 -58.15 44.24 37.59
C ALA A 179 -57.29 45.42 38.12
N ALA A 180 -57.64 46.62 37.62
CA ALA A 180 -57.57 47.96 38.23
C ALA A 180 -56.24 48.74 38.40
N GLY A 181 -55.95 49.61 37.42
CA GLY A 181 -56.13 51.08 37.48
C GLY A 181 -55.77 51.91 38.73
N ARG A 182 -54.77 52.81 38.55
CA ARG A 182 -54.62 54.23 38.99
C ARG A 182 -55.10 54.68 40.39
N LEU A 183 -54.21 55.37 41.14
CA LEU A 183 -54.48 56.70 41.77
C LEU A 183 -53.27 57.30 42.52
N ALA A 184 -53.11 58.64 42.36
CA ALA A 184 -52.46 59.65 43.22
C ALA A 184 -50.94 59.53 43.52
N GLY A 185 -50.10 60.59 43.52
CA GLY A 185 -50.34 62.02 43.72
C GLY A 185 -49.62 62.51 44.99
N LYS A 186 -48.61 63.39 44.85
CA LYS A 186 -47.98 64.28 45.86
C LYS A 186 -47.78 63.75 47.30
N VAL A 187 -46.51 63.53 47.70
CA VAL A 187 -45.89 64.17 48.89
C VAL A 187 -44.37 64.29 48.64
N VAL A 188 -43.90 65.52 48.48
CA VAL A 188 -42.49 65.92 48.70
C VAL A 188 -42.45 66.60 50.07
N SER A 189 -41.33 66.40 50.77
CA SER A 189 -40.94 66.90 52.10
C SER A 189 -41.21 65.94 53.27
N VAL A 190 -40.23 65.83 54.17
CA VAL A 190 -40.08 64.87 55.28
C VAL A 190 -39.46 63.53 54.89
N VAL A 191 -38.21 63.53 54.38
CA VAL A 191 -37.08 62.70 54.85
C VAL A 191 -35.79 63.36 54.31
N THR A 192 -35.29 64.38 54.99
CA THR A 192 -33.87 64.76 54.94
C THR A 192 -33.29 64.42 56.31
N GLY A 193 -32.93 63.15 56.47
CA GLY A 193 -32.31 62.62 57.68
C GLY A 193 -31.49 61.39 57.30
N GLY A 194 -30.21 61.37 57.70
CA GLY A 194 -29.15 60.49 57.19
C GLY A 194 -29.54 59.02 56.95
N GLY A 195 -29.10 58.48 55.82
CA GLY A 195 -29.42 57.13 55.36
C GLY A 195 -28.86 56.05 56.29
N ARG A 196 -29.73 55.11 56.69
CA ARG A 196 -29.53 54.09 57.73
C ARG A 196 -28.96 52.75 57.21
N GLY A 197 -28.16 52.77 56.12
CA GLY A 197 -27.65 51.55 55.45
C GLY A 197 -26.14 51.30 55.49
N GLN A 198 -25.30 52.28 55.87
CA GLN A 198 -23.84 52.18 55.74
C GLN A 198 -23.13 51.24 56.74
N GLY A 199 -23.68 51.04 57.93
CA GLY A 199 -23.07 50.17 58.95
C GLY A 199 -22.95 48.71 58.48
N VAL A 200 -23.97 48.23 57.76
CA VAL A 200 -24.03 46.85 57.26
C VAL A 200 -23.07 46.61 56.09
N VAL A 201 -22.88 47.60 55.22
CA VAL A 201 -21.90 47.53 54.12
C VAL A 201 -20.47 47.52 54.66
N ARG A 202 -20.17 48.34 55.69
CA ARG A 202 -18.84 48.36 56.32
C ARG A 202 -18.51 47.04 57.03
N GLU A 203 -19.49 46.43 57.70
CA GLU A 203 -19.37 45.11 58.33
C GLU A 203 -19.17 43.99 57.28
N ALA A 204 -19.84 44.10 56.13
CA ALA A 204 -19.67 43.16 55.01
C ALA A 204 -18.30 43.23 54.33
N LEU A 205 -17.59 44.36 54.50
CA LEU A 205 -16.21 44.57 54.00
C LEU A 205 -15.14 44.34 55.08
N GLU A 206 -15.54 44.02 56.31
CA GLU A 206 -14.62 43.76 57.41
C GLU A 206 -13.75 42.52 57.14
N GLY A 207 -12.42 42.66 57.29
CA GLY A 207 -11.45 41.61 56.97
C GLY A 207 -10.85 41.69 55.56
N LEU A 208 -11.29 42.65 54.74
CA LEU A 208 -10.70 42.96 53.44
C LEU A 208 -9.73 44.12 53.57
N ASP A 209 -8.56 44.02 52.92
CA ASP A 209 -7.58 45.09 52.93
C ASP A 209 -7.78 46.06 51.76
N GLU A 210 -6.97 47.12 51.74
CA GLU A 210 -7.00 48.12 50.67
C GLU A 210 -6.64 47.54 49.30
N LYS A 211 -5.75 46.55 49.26
CA LYS A 211 -5.29 45.93 48.01
C LYS A 211 -6.41 45.10 47.39
N ASP A 212 -7.22 44.44 48.22
CA ASP A 212 -8.40 43.69 47.80
C ASP A 212 -9.43 44.62 47.13
N LEU A 213 -9.70 45.79 47.72
CA LEU A 213 -10.59 46.81 47.13
C LEU A 213 -10.03 47.43 45.85
N GLU A 214 -8.73 47.68 45.79
CA GLU A 214 -8.06 48.17 44.59
C GLU A 214 -8.08 47.13 43.45
N ALA A 215 -7.83 45.85 43.76
CA ALA A 215 -7.91 44.75 42.82
C ALA A 215 -9.33 44.56 42.29
N ALA A 216 -10.36 44.64 43.16
CA ALA A 216 -11.75 44.61 42.74
C ALA A 216 -12.12 45.82 41.85
N GLN A 217 -11.65 47.02 42.19
CA GLN A 217 -11.85 48.21 41.35
C GLN A 217 -11.17 48.07 39.99
N HIS A 218 -9.96 47.49 39.94
CA HIS A 218 -9.26 47.21 38.70
C HIS A 218 -10.05 46.23 37.84
N LEU A 219 -10.54 45.15 38.44
CA LEU A 219 -11.32 44.11 37.77
C LEU A 219 -12.67 44.64 37.25
N ILE A 220 -13.36 45.51 37.99
CA ILE A 220 -14.59 46.18 37.51
C ILE A 220 -14.31 47.09 36.31
N ARG A 221 -13.21 47.86 36.33
CA ARG A 221 -12.82 48.71 35.20
C ARG A 221 -12.45 47.86 33.98
N GLN A 222 -11.61 46.86 34.18
CA GLN A 222 -11.23 45.91 33.14
C GLN A 222 -12.46 45.27 32.48
N ALA A 223 -13.44 44.84 33.29
CA ALA A 223 -14.66 44.22 32.80
C ALA A 223 -15.48 45.14 31.89
N ARG A 224 -15.48 46.45 32.17
CA ARG A 224 -16.17 47.48 31.37
C ARG A 224 -15.43 47.84 30.09
N ASP A 225 -14.10 47.79 30.15
CA ASP A 225 -13.22 48.10 29.02
C ASP A 225 -13.09 46.91 28.05
N LEU A 226 -13.72 45.77 28.36
CA LEU A 226 -13.80 44.64 27.43
C LEU A 226 -14.55 45.02 26.13
N PRO A 227 -14.22 44.36 25.00
CA PRO A 227 -14.96 44.50 23.75
C PRO A 227 -16.47 44.32 23.91
N GLY A 228 -17.29 44.89 23.02
CA GLY A 228 -18.73 44.63 22.99
C GLY A 228 -19.56 45.27 24.10
N GLY A 229 -19.05 46.34 24.73
CA GLY A 229 -19.74 47.10 25.76
C GLY A 229 -19.49 46.63 27.20
N GLY A 230 -18.62 45.64 27.38
CA GLY A 230 -18.17 45.17 28.69
C GLY A 230 -19.16 44.27 29.43
N VAL A 231 -18.68 43.59 30.47
CA VAL A 231 -19.50 42.77 31.37
C VAL A 231 -19.67 43.50 32.69
N PRO A 232 -20.91 43.82 33.12
CA PRO A 232 -21.13 44.44 34.41
C PRO A 232 -20.91 43.44 35.55
N LEU A 233 -19.94 43.76 36.41
CA LEU A 233 -19.63 43.02 37.65
C LEU A 233 -20.12 43.80 38.86
N SER A 234 -20.78 43.11 39.79
CA SER A 234 -21.11 43.71 41.07
C SER A 234 -19.88 43.74 41.99
N LEU A 235 -19.90 44.62 42.98
CA LEU A 235 -18.79 44.78 43.91
C LEU A 235 -18.47 43.48 44.66
N ASP A 236 -19.48 42.71 45.07
CA ASP A 236 -19.28 41.42 45.75
C ASP A 236 -18.60 40.38 44.85
N GLU A 237 -18.99 40.29 43.58
CA GLU A 237 -18.35 39.39 42.61
C GLU A 237 -16.90 39.77 42.36
N ALA A 238 -16.63 41.06 42.17
CA ALA A 238 -15.29 41.55 41.93
C ALA A 238 -14.39 41.38 43.16
N LEU A 239 -14.93 41.59 44.36
CA LEU A 239 -14.21 41.35 45.62
C LEU A 239 -13.92 39.86 45.83
N ASN A 240 -14.87 38.98 45.56
CA ASN A 240 -14.61 37.55 45.69
C ASN A 240 -13.62 37.05 44.63
N ALA A 241 -13.68 37.56 43.40
CA ALA A 241 -12.68 37.26 42.39
C ALA A 241 -11.28 37.77 42.78
N ALA A 242 -11.19 39.00 43.30
CA ALA A 242 -9.92 39.60 43.73
C ALA A 242 -9.31 38.89 44.96
N THR A 243 -10.15 38.35 45.84
CA THR A 243 -9.71 37.81 47.14
C THR A 243 -9.60 36.28 47.18
N GLY A 244 -9.96 35.59 46.09
CA GLY A 244 -10.06 34.13 46.05
C GLY A 244 -11.24 33.57 46.87
N GLY A 245 -12.36 34.29 46.91
CA GLY A 245 -13.59 33.89 47.60
C GLY A 245 -13.65 34.26 49.08
N ARG A 246 -12.75 35.10 49.60
CA ARG A 246 -12.76 35.51 51.02
C ARG A 246 -13.86 36.54 51.34
N ALA A 247 -14.39 37.25 50.36
CA ALA A 247 -15.43 38.27 50.52
C ALA A 247 -16.87 37.69 50.67
N VAL A 248 -17.01 36.60 51.43
CA VAL A 248 -18.27 35.86 51.60
C VAL A 248 -19.38 36.73 52.18
N ARG A 249 -19.06 37.63 53.10
CA ARG A 249 -20.04 38.53 53.75
C ARG A 249 -20.65 39.52 52.76
N ALA A 250 -19.86 40.04 51.83
CA ALA A 250 -20.33 40.91 50.76
C ALA A 250 -21.32 40.18 49.84
N SER A 251 -21.01 38.93 49.47
CA SER A 251 -21.92 38.07 48.71
C SER A 251 -23.20 37.74 49.47
N GLN A 252 -23.11 37.44 50.76
CA GLN A 252 -24.29 37.19 51.59
C GLN A 252 -25.21 38.40 51.67
N LEU A 253 -24.65 39.61 51.81
CA LEU A 253 -25.40 40.85 51.81
C LEU A 253 -26.07 41.11 50.45
N ALA A 254 -25.32 40.97 49.35
CA ALA A 254 -25.85 41.08 47.99
C ALA A 254 -26.99 40.07 47.74
N ARG A 255 -26.86 38.83 48.23
CA ARG A 255 -27.90 37.79 48.19
C ARG A 255 -29.17 38.21 48.90
N VAL A 256 -29.06 38.76 50.11
CA VAL A 256 -30.21 39.18 50.91
C VAL A 256 -30.96 40.31 50.20
N VAL A 257 -30.23 41.28 49.66
CA VAL A 257 -30.79 42.43 48.92
C VAL A 257 -31.44 41.98 47.61
N ALA A 258 -30.83 41.07 46.87
CA ALA A 258 -31.44 40.51 45.65
C ALA A 258 -32.75 39.76 45.93
N ASN A 259 -32.89 39.17 47.12
CA ASN A 259 -34.07 38.41 47.55
C ASN A 259 -35.08 39.21 48.39
N SER A 260 -34.86 40.50 48.64
CA SER A 260 -35.65 41.25 49.62
C SER A 260 -37.06 41.64 49.15
N GLY A 261 -37.37 41.50 47.86
CA GLY A 261 -38.50 42.19 47.22
C GLY A 261 -38.28 43.72 47.16
N GLY A 262 -39.20 44.45 46.51
CA GLY A 262 -39.14 45.91 46.38
C GLY A 262 -38.04 46.42 45.43
N ASP A 263 -37.66 47.70 45.58
CA ASP A 263 -36.71 48.37 44.68
C ASP A 263 -35.29 47.79 44.71
N GLY A 264 -34.78 47.32 45.86
CA GLY A 264 -33.46 46.69 45.95
C GLY A 264 -33.36 45.37 45.18
N GLY A 265 -34.37 44.51 45.34
CA GLY A 265 -34.49 43.30 44.53
C GLY A 265 -34.66 43.62 43.04
N ARG A 266 -35.42 44.66 42.70
CA ARG A 266 -35.60 45.11 41.30
C ARG A 266 -34.28 45.57 40.68
N VAL A 267 -33.49 46.42 41.35
CA VAL A 267 -32.18 46.91 40.86
C VAL A 267 -31.20 45.75 40.63
N MET A 268 -31.07 44.84 41.61
CA MET A 268 -30.18 43.67 41.46
C MET A 268 -30.67 42.74 40.35
N ASN A 269 -31.99 42.51 40.23
CA ASN A 269 -32.55 41.67 39.17
C ASN A 269 -32.38 42.30 37.78
N GLU A 270 -32.60 43.61 37.62
CA GLU A 270 -32.35 44.34 36.37
C GLU A 270 -30.87 44.26 35.98
N PHE A 271 -29.97 44.45 36.94
CA PHE A 271 -28.52 44.33 36.74
C PHE A 271 -28.11 42.94 36.23
N TYR A 272 -28.58 41.87 36.88
CA TYR A 272 -28.27 40.50 36.46
C TYR A 272 -29.05 40.06 35.21
N ALA A 273 -30.22 40.64 34.92
CA ALA A 273 -31.00 40.32 33.72
C ALA A 273 -30.32 40.81 32.43
N ALA A 274 -29.58 41.92 32.47
CA ALA A 274 -28.80 42.41 31.34
C ALA A 274 -27.54 41.59 31.04
N ARG A 275 -27.07 40.77 32.01
CA ARG A 275 -25.78 40.09 31.95
C ARG A 275 -25.65 39.05 30.83
N PRO A 276 -26.62 38.15 30.57
CA PRO A 276 -26.47 37.16 29.51
C PRO A 276 -26.21 37.80 28.14
N ALA A 277 -26.91 38.91 27.84
CA ALA A 277 -26.69 39.68 26.61
C ALA A 277 -25.31 40.36 26.59
N ALA A 278 -24.85 40.91 27.73
CA ALA A 278 -23.51 41.49 27.84
C ALA A 278 -22.41 40.44 27.61
N ILE A 279 -22.56 39.24 28.18
CA ILE A 279 -21.62 38.12 27.99
C ILE A 279 -21.61 37.65 26.53
N ASP A 280 -22.78 37.53 25.88
CA ASP A 280 -22.88 37.17 24.45
C ASP A 280 -22.19 38.21 23.56
N ASN A 281 -22.45 39.50 23.79
CA ASN A 281 -21.84 40.59 23.01
C ASN A 281 -20.31 40.63 23.18
N VAL A 282 -19.82 40.53 24.42
CA VAL A 282 -18.39 40.55 24.72
C VAL A 282 -17.69 39.31 24.14
N GLY A 283 -18.31 38.13 24.26
CA GLY A 283 -17.81 36.89 23.68
C GLY A 283 -17.69 37.00 22.16
N ARG A 284 -18.76 37.42 21.47
CA ARG A 284 -18.77 37.58 20.01
C ARG A 284 -17.71 38.57 19.54
N GLU A 285 -17.61 39.74 20.16
CA GLU A 285 -16.62 40.76 19.81
C GLU A 285 -15.18 40.33 20.13
N ALA A 286 -14.97 39.55 21.20
CA ALA A 286 -13.65 38.96 21.48
C ALA A 286 -13.26 37.94 20.41
N PHE A 287 -14.19 37.12 19.92
CA PHE A 287 -13.94 36.16 18.86
C PHE A 287 -13.71 36.83 17.50
N GLU A 288 -14.44 37.90 17.17
CA GLU A 288 -14.18 38.71 15.96
C GLU A 288 -12.77 39.30 15.93
N ARG A 289 -12.25 39.76 17.08
CA ARG A 289 -10.86 40.24 17.19
C ARG A 289 -9.82 39.13 17.02
N LEU A 290 -10.18 37.88 17.29
CA LEU A 290 -9.28 36.74 17.10
C LEU A 290 -9.16 36.39 15.61
N ALA A 291 -10.30 36.17 14.95
CA ALA A 291 -10.41 35.93 13.51
C ALA A 291 -11.81 36.34 13.06
N PRO A 292 -12.02 36.81 11.82
CA PRO A 292 -13.37 36.98 11.29
C PRO A 292 -14.10 35.61 11.21
N MET A 293 -15.43 35.64 11.16
CA MET A 293 -16.21 34.42 10.95
C MET A 293 -15.86 33.80 9.58
N PRO A 294 -15.52 32.50 9.50
CA PRO A 294 -15.13 31.88 8.25
C PRO A 294 -16.31 31.83 7.28
N GLU A 295 -16.16 32.42 6.09
CA GLU A 295 -17.19 32.45 5.05
C GLU A 295 -17.59 31.03 4.58
N ALA A 296 -16.65 30.08 4.64
CA ALA A 296 -16.85 28.69 4.25
C ALA A 296 -16.22 27.71 5.27
N PRO A 297 -16.93 27.38 6.37
CA PRO A 297 -16.42 26.53 7.45
C PRO A 297 -15.96 25.13 6.98
N SER A 298 -16.56 24.61 5.91
CA SER A 298 -16.20 23.32 5.31
C SER A 298 -14.81 23.30 4.68
N THR A 299 -14.25 24.45 4.31
CA THR A 299 -12.92 24.55 3.68
C THR A 299 -11.79 24.69 4.69
N LEU A 300 -12.09 25.06 5.93
CA LEU A 300 -11.09 25.25 6.99
C LEU A 300 -10.27 23.98 7.23
N GLY A 301 -10.94 22.83 7.30
CA GLY A 301 -10.31 21.54 7.57
C GLY A 301 -9.25 21.12 6.54
N PRO A 302 -9.58 21.06 5.24
CA PRO A 302 -8.59 20.85 4.18
C PRO A 302 -7.45 21.88 4.19
N GLN A 303 -7.74 23.16 4.48
CA GLN A 303 -6.71 24.20 4.53
C GLN A 303 -5.75 24.03 5.71
N ILE A 304 -6.24 23.59 6.88
CA ILE A 304 -5.42 23.23 8.04
C ILE A 304 -4.57 22.00 7.74
N GLN A 305 -5.14 20.99 7.09
CA GLN A 305 -4.41 19.80 6.69
C GLN A 305 -3.24 20.15 5.76
N GLU A 306 -3.49 20.99 4.76
CA GLU A 306 -2.47 21.45 3.82
C GLU A 306 -1.38 22.28 4.53
N ALA A 307 -1.77 23.19 5.43
CA ALA A 307 -0.85 23.96 6.27
C ALA A 307 0.06 23.05 7.10
N ALA A 308 -0.53 22.01 7.71
CA ALA A 308 0.19 21.04 8.52
C ALA A 308 1.15 20.22 7.67
N ARG A 309 0.74 19.78 6.47
CA ARG A 309 1.63 19.08 5.52
C ARG A 309 2.80 19.96 5.08
N ALA A 310 2.56 21.24 4.81
CA ALA A 310 3.62 22.20 4.50
C ALA A 310 4.58 22.40 5.69
N GLY A 311 4.03 22.57 6.90
CA GLY A 311 4.82 22.68 8.13
C GLY A 311 5.66 21.43 8.40
N MET A 312 5.09 20.23 8.22
CA MET A 312 5.83 18.97 8.31
C MET A 312 6.99 18.91 7.31
N ALA A 313 6.77 19.32 6.06
CA ALA A 313 7.82 19.33 5.04
C ALA A 313 8.97 20.30 5.37
N GLN A 314 8.71 21.33 6.17
CA GLN A 314 9.69 22.32 6.64
C GLN A 314 10.45 21.88 7.90
N THR A 315 10.01 20.82 8.60
CA THR A 315 10.76 20.28 9.73
C THR A 315 12.13 19.74 9.30
N PRO A 316 13.15 19.70 10.19
CA PRO A 316 14.43 19.10 9.86
C PRO A 316 14.31 17.68 9.32
N GLU A 317 13.40 16.88 9.88
CA GLU A 317 13.10 15.52 9.45
C GLU A 317 12.41 15.48 8.08
N GLY A 318 11.48 16.40 7.81
CA GLY A 318 10.82 16.55 6.51
C GLY A 318 11.80 16.94 5.39
N VAL A 319 12.69 17.89 5.68
CA VAL A 319 13.77 18.30 4.77
C VAL A 319 14.74 17.15 4.52
N ALA A 320 15.16 16.45 5.57
CA ALA A 320 16.04 15.28 5.45
C ALA A 320 15.39 14.18 4.60
N PHE A 321 14.10 13.91 4.78
CA PHE A 321 13.38 12.93 3.98
C PHE A 321 13.26 13.35 2.51
N SER A 322 12.94 14.63 2.25
CA SER A 322 12.87 15.17 0.89
C SER A 322 14.24 15.11 0.18
N ALA A 323 15.32 15.46 0.88
CA ALA A 323 16.68 15.38 0.36
C ALA A 323 17.10 13.94 0.09
N ALA A 324 16.85 13.03 1.04
CA ALA A 324 17.16 11.60 0.87
C ALA A 324 16.37 10.98 -0.29
N ARG A 325 15.08 11.33 -0.44
CA ARG A 325 14.26 10.90 -1.57
C ARG A 325 14.79 11.44 -2.89
N SER A 326 15.17 12.72 -2.95
CA SER A 326 15.76 13.31 -4.16
C SER A 326 17.09 12.65 -4.53
N ALA A 327 17.92 12.28 -3.55
CA ALA A 327 19.19 11.59 -3.78
C ALA A 327 19.02 10.18 -4.39
N THR A 328 17.86 9.53 -4.22
CA THR A 328 17.57 8.26 -4.91
C THR A 328 17.43 8.40 -6.42
N GLY A 329 17.21 9.62 -6.92
CA GLY A 329 17.06 9.91 -8.34
C GLY A 329 15.65 9.67 -8.86
N PRO A 330 15.40 9.98 -10.15
CA PRO A 330 14.11 9.76 -10.78
C PRO A 330 13.81 8.26 -10.91
N ARG A 331 12.51 7.91 -10.80
CA ARG A 331 12.06 6.54 -11.09
C ARG A 331 12.27 6.24 -12.57
N VAL A 332 12.72 5.03 -12.87
CA VAL A 332 12.94 4.56 -14.26
C VAL A 332 12.06 3.35 -14.53
N THR A 333 11.50 3.27 -15.73
CA THR A 333 10.76 2.07 -16.13
C THR A 333 11.73 0.93 -16.46
N PRO A 334 11.29 -0.34 -16.37
CA PRO A 334 12.11 -1.47 -16.81
C PRO A 334 12.57 -1.33 -18.26
N GLU A 335 11.70 -0.83 -19.14
CA GLU A 335 12.01 -0.60 -20.55
C GLU A 335 13.11 0.45 -20.75
N GLN A 336 13.02 1.60 -20.06
CA GLN A 336 14.04 2.66 -20.15
C GLN A 336 15.41 2.17 -19.70
N ALA A 337 15.48 1.54 -18.52
CA ALA A 337 16.72 0.96 -18.01
C ALA A 337 17.25 -0.12 -18.97
N GLY A 338 16.35 -0.94 -19.50
CA GLY A 338 16.65 -1.98 -20.47
C GLY A 338 17.30 -1.45 -21.73
N GLN A 339 16.69 -0.45 -22.38
CA GLN A 339 17.21 0.16 -23.60
C GLN A 339 18.63 0.72 -23.40
N THR A 340 18.90 1.39 -22.28
CA THR A 340 20.24 1.89 -21.94
C THR A 340 21.25 0.77 -21.77
N ILE A 341 20.93 -0.23 -20.94
CA ILE A 341 21.81 -1.38 -20.68
C ILE A 341 22.10 -2.12 -21.98
N GLN A 342 21.05 -2.41 -22.76
CA GLN A 342 21.15 -3.17 -23.99
C GLN A 342 21.96 -2.44 -25.05
N GLY A 343 21.75 -1.12 -25.19
CA GLY A 343 22.45 -0.30 -26.18
C GLY A 343 23.96 -0.24 -25.92
N GLU A 344 24.36 0.08 -24.69
CA GLU A 344 25.78 0.20 -24.34
C GLU A 344 26.49 -1.16 -24.37
N LEU A 345 25.89 -2.21 -23.81
CA LEU A 345 26.50 -3.56 -23.85
C LEU A 345 26.62 -4.11 -25.26
N SER A 346 25.63 -3.88 -26.14
CA SER A 346 25.74 -4.26 -27.55
C SER A 346 26.86 -3.48 -28.26
N GLY A 347 27.06 -2.20 -27.91
CA GLY A 347 28.17 -1.38 -28.44
C GLY A 347 29.54 -1.91 -28.00
N ILE A 348 29.71 -2.23 -26.71
CA ILE A 348 30.95 -2.80 -26.16
C ILE A 348 31.27 -4.12 -26.85
N ARG A 349 30.31 -5.04 -26.92
CA ARG A 349 30.48 -6.32 -27.62
C ARG A 349 30.87 -6.12 -29.08
N GLY A 350 30.18 -5.23 -29.79
CA GLY A 350 30.50 -4.92 -31.19
C GLY A 350 31.93 -4.41 -31.36
N GLY A 351 32.41 -3.55 -30.45
CA GLY A 351 33.80 -3.07 -30.44
C GLY A 351 34.82 -4.18 -30.18
N LEU A 352 34.53 -5.08 -29.24
CA LEU A 352 35.36 -6.26 -28.96
C LEU A 352 35.42 -7.22 -30.16
N GLU A 353 34.27 -7.49 -30.80
CA GLU A 353 34.19 -8.31 -32.01
C GLU A 353 34.94 -7.68 -33.19
N ALA A 354 34.82 -6.36 -33.38
CA ALA A 354 35.57 -5.62 -34.39
C ALA A 354 37.07 -5.71 -34.13
N THR A 355 37.52 -5.51 -32.89
CA THR A 355 38.94 -5.63 -32.52
C THR A 355 39.49 -7.02 -32.81
N ARG A 356 38.74 -8.07 -32.45
CA ARG A 356 39.12 -9.46 -32.77
C ARG A 356 39.25 -9.67 -34.28
N LYS A 357 38.27 -9.22 -35.07
CA LYS A 357 38.29 -9.33 -36.53
C LYS A 357 39.47 -8.58 -37.15
N THR A 358 39.66 -7.31 -36.80
CA THR A 358 40.79 -6.50 -37.29
C THR A 358 42.15 -7.12 -36.97
N ALA A 359 42.30 -7.80 -35.83
CA ALA A 359 43.55 -8.48 -35.47
C ALA A 359 43.75 -9.83 -36.18
N SER A 360 42.67 -10.60 -36.43
CA SER A 360 42.76 -11.98 -36.93
C SER A 360 42.53 -12.12 -38.44
N ASP A 361 41.65 -11.32 -39.05
CA ASP A 361 41.30 -11.42 -40.47
C ASP A 361 42.52 -11.26 -41.40
N PRO A 362 43.45 -10.31 -41.19
CA PRO A 362 44.66 -10.21 -42.02
C PRO A 362 45.58 -11.42 -41.90
N LEU A 363 45.61 -12.08 -40.72
CA LEU A 363 46.40 -13.29 -40.50
C LEU A 363 45.76 -14.49 -41.18
N TYR A 364 44.43 -14.62 -41.14
CA TYR A 364 43.73 -15.63 -41.93
C TYR A 364 43.84 -15.40 -43.43
N GLU A 365 43.90 -14.15 -43.88
CA GLU A 365 44.19 -13.82 -45.28
C GLU A 365 45.63 -14.23 -45.67
N ALA A 366 46.62 -13.91 -44.83
CA ALA A 366 47.99 -14.38 -45.02
C ALA A 366 48.08 -15.92 -45.03
N ALA A 367 47.33 -16.59 -44.15
CA ALA A 367 47.29 -18.05 -44.09
C ALA A 367 46.67 -18.69 -45.34
N ARG A 368 45.67 -18.05 -45.97
CA ARG A 368 45.11 -18.50 -47.26
C ARG A 368 46.11 -18.36 -48.41
N ASN A 369 47.06 -17.44 -48.30
CA ASN A 369 48.13 -17.21 -49.27
C ASN A 369 49.44 -17.94 -48.92
N ALA A 370 49.42 -18.84 -47.92
CA ALA A 370 50.60 -19.61 -47.53
C ALA A 370 51.10 -20.50 -48.68
N PRO A 371 52.42 -20.70 -48.81
CA PRO A 371 52.97 -21.55 -49.85
C PRO A 371 52.61 -23.03 -49.63
N GLU A 372 52.57 -23.79 -50.72
CA GLU A 372 52.33 -25.24 -50.68
C GLU A 372 53.53 -25.96 -50.05
N ARG A 373 53.35 -26.48 -48.84
CA ARG A 373 54.40 -27.20 -48.06
C ARG A 373 54.00 -28.62 -47.67
N ALA A 374 52.71 -28.97 -47.79
CA ALA A 374 52.18 -30.27 -47.38
C ALA A 374 52.09 -31.20 -48.60
N GLY A 375 52.83 -32.31 -48.57
CA GLY A 375 52.75 -33.37 -49.59
C GLY A 375 51.83 -34.50 -49.15
N ILE A 376 51.01 -35.02 -50.06
CA ILE A 376 50.28 -36.28 -49.90
C ILE A 376 50.76 -37.24 -50.99
N GLU A 377 51.28 -38.39 -50.58
CA GLU A 377 51.63 -39.48 -51.49
C GLU A 377 50.35 -40.22 -51.92
N ARG A 378 50.09 -40.27 -53.23
CA ARG A 378 49.01 -41.09 -53.80
C ARG A 378 49.61 -42.10 -54.78
N MET A 379 49.18 -43.35 -54.70
CA MET A 379 49.50 -44.34 -55.73
C MET A 379 48.55 -44.14 -56.92
N ILE A 380 49.08 -43.81 -58.10
CA ILE A 380 48.30 -43.76 -59.36
C ILE A 380 48.60 -44.98 -60.21
N THR A 381 47.57 -45.56 -60.81
CA THR A 381 47.72 -46.68 -61.74
C THR A 381 47.97 -46.11 -63.14
N VAL A 382 49.13 -46.41 -63.73
CA VAL A 382 49.49 -45.99 -65.08
C VAL A 382 49.52 -47.22 -65.99
N GLU A 383 48.87 -47.14 -67.15
CA GLU A 383 48.86 -48.20 -68.16
C GLU A 383 49.99 -47.98 -69.17
N ARG A 384 50.87 -48.96 -69.35
CA ARG A 384 51.96 -48.93 -70.33
C ARG A 384 51.67 -49.92 -71.48
N PRO A 385 51.87 -49.54 -72.76
CA PRO A 385 51.73 -50.48 -73.87
C PRO A 385 52.85 -51.54 -73.85
N GLY A 386 52.50 -52.83 -73.95
CA GLY A 386 53.43 -53.93 -74.23
C GLY A 386 53.75 -54.05 -75.74
N GLU A 387 54.81 -54.78 -76.09
CA GLU A 387 55.34 -54.90 -77.47
C GLU A 387 54.31 -55.34 -78.53
N PRO A 388 54.40 -54.84 -79.78
CA PRO A 388 53.39 -55.06 -80.81
C PRO A 388 53.48 -56.46 -81.42
N ILE A 389 52.43 -57.26 -81.25
CA ILE A 389 52.17 -58.46 -82.07
C ILE A 389 51.20 -58.08 -83.20
N VAL A 390 51.61 -58.38 -84.42
CA VAL A 390 50.90 -58.16 -85.68
C VAL A 390 49.50 -58.79 -85.64
N THR A 391 48.46 -57.99 -85.88
CA THR A 391 47.10 -58.47 -86.20
C THR A 391 46.88 -58.46 -87.71
N PRO A 392 46.29 -59.52 -88.28
CA PRO A 392 45.43 -59.39 -89.44
C PRO A 392 43.98 -59.72 -89.11
N GLN A 393 43.14 -58.73 -89.42
CA GLN A 393 41.75 -58.75 -89.90
C GLN A 393 40.70 -59.70 -89.30
N ALA A 394 39.68 -59.05 -88.72
CA ALA A 394 38.25 -59.37 -88.79
C ALA A 394 37.84 -60.85 -88.55
N TYR A 395 37.62 -61.18 -87.28
CA TYR A 395 36.92 -62.41 -86.86
C TYR A 395 35.56 -62.54 -87.57
N SER A 396 35.38 -63.60 -88.35
CA SER A 396 34.07 -64.02 -88.86
C SER A 396 33.20 -64.49 -87.69
N ARG A 397 32.03 -63.87 -87.50
CA ARG A 397 31.02 -64.38 -86.56
C ARG A 397 30.71 -65.84 -86.91
N PRO A 398 30.63 -66.76 -85.93
CA PRO A 398 30.25 -68.14 -86.21
C PRO A 398 28.88 -68.18 -86.88
N GLN A 399 28.77 -68.90 -88.00
CA GLN A 399 27.49 -69.09 -88.69
C GLN A 399 26.81 -70.35 -88.19
N PHE A 400 25.51 -70.26 -87.97
CA PHE A 400 24.68 -71.33 -87.44
C PHE A 400 23.65 -71.77 -88.48
N THR A 401 23.20 -73.02 -88.42
CA THR A 401 22.06 -73.50 -89.21
C THR A 401 20.73 -72.98 -88.63
N ASP A 402 19.64 -73.03 -89.39
CA ASP A 402 18.31 -72.61 -88.90
C ASP A 402 17.78 -73.49 -87.76
N ALA A 403 18.35 -74.69 -87.61
CA ALA A 403 18.08 -75.61 -86.51
C ALA A 403 18.84 -75.25 -85.21
N ALA A 404 19.76 -74.29 -85.25
CA ALA A 404 20.55 -73.93 -84.08
C ALA A 404 19.71 -73.23 -82.99
N PRO A 405 19.99 -73.49 -81.71
CA PRO A 405 19.35 -72.76 -80.61
C PRO A 405 19.53 -71.25 -80.78
N ARG A 406 18.46 -70.50 -80.48
CA ARG A 406 18.46 -69.03 -80.61
C ARG A 406 19.39 -68.40 -79.57
N PRO A 407 20.02 -67.25 -79.87
CA PRO A 407 20.82 -66.53 -78.88
C PRO A 407 19.96 -66.08 -77.69
N LEU A 408 20.62 -65.72 -76.59
CA LEU A 408 19.97 -65.10 -75.43
C LEU A 408 19.36 -63.76 -75.87
N GLU A 409 18.06 -63.60 -75.65
CA GLU A 409 17.35 -62.37 -76.00
C GLU A 409 17.44 -61.36 -74.85
N ALA A 410 17.44 -60.06 -75.18
CA ALA A 410 17.36 -59.03 -74.16
C ALA A 410 15.97 -59.08 -73.48
N PHE A 411 15.91 -58.86 -72.16
CA PHE A 411 14.65 -58.81 -71.44
C PHE A 411 13.79 -57.64 -71.97
N VAL A 412 12.71 -57.96 -72.66
CA VAL A 412 11.69 -56.99 -73.09
C VAL A 412 10.62 -56.94 -71.99
N ARG A 413 10.41 -55.76 -71.39
CA ARG A 413 9.33 -55.56 -70.42
C ARG A 413 8.00 -55.82 -71.13
N PRO A 414 7.09 -56.64 -70.59
CA PRO A 414 5.75 -56.73 -71.14
C PRO A 414 5.08 -55.34 -71.05
N ASP A 415 4.54 -54.89 -72.18
CA ASP A 415 3.96 -53.56 -72.33
C ASP A 415 2.90 -53.28 -71.25
N ALA A 416 2.94 -52.08 -70.68
CA ALA A 416 2.12 -51.62 -69.57
C ALA A 416 0.61 -51.49 -69.89
N GLU A 417 0.14 -51.98 -71.04
CA GLU A 417 -1.28 -52.00 -71.42
C GLU A 417 -2.08 -53.12 -70.76
N ALA A 418 -1.44 -54.12 -70.13
CA ALA A 418 -2.14 -55.15 -69.36
C ALA A 418 -2.23 -54.87 -67.84
N ALA A 419 -1.63 -53.79 -67.34
CA ALA A 419 -1.68 -53.39 -65.92
C ALA A 419 -2.88 -52.48 -65.57
N ALA A 420 -3.78 -52.23 -66.52
CA ALA A 420 -4.94 -51.35 -66.39
C ALA A 420 -6.16 -52.00 -65.69
N ALA A 421 -6.03 -53.20 -65.12
CA ALA A 421 -7.13 -53.90 -64.45
C ALA A 421 -6.88 -54.17 -62.94
N GLY A 422 -6.00 -53.40 -62.29
CA GLY A 422 -5.82 -53.44 -60.85
C GLY A 422 -6.79 -52.50 -60.12
N PRO A 423 -7.32 -52.86 -58.93
CA PRO A 423 -8.15 -51.95 -58.16
C PRO A 423 -7.38 -50.68 -57.81
N GLU A 424 -8.04 -49.52 -57.95
CA GLU A 424 -7.45 -48.22 -57.62
C GLU A 424 -7.21 -48.09 -56.11
N SER A 425 -6.19 -47.34 -55.69
CA SER A 425 -5.97 -47.07 -54.26
C SER A 425 -6.90 -45.98 -53.75
N LEU A 426 -7.21 -46.01 -52.45
CA LEU A 426 -8.14 -45.08 -51.82
C LEU A 426 -7.74 -43.62 -52.02
N ALA A 427 -6.46 -43.27 -51.84
CA ALA A 427 -6.00 -41.89 -52.01
C ALA A 427 -6.11 -41.41 -53.48
N ARG A 428 -5.84 -42.30 -54.44
CA ARG A 428 -5.96 -41.98 -55.87
C ARG A 428 -7.41 -41.81 -56.29
N PHE A 429 -8.29 -42.70 -55.83
CA PHE A 429 -9.73 -42.61 -56.07
C PHE A 429 -10.30 -41.29 -55.53
N ILE A 430 -9.90 -40.90 -54.32
CA ILE A 430 -10.36 -39.65 -53.69
C ILE A 430 -9.80 -38.41 -54.40
N ALA A 431 -8.50 -38.39 -54.72
CA ALA A 431 -7.88 -37.26 -55.42
C ALA A 431 -8.52 -37.02 -56.80
N ARG A 432 -8.79 -38.10 -57.55
CA ARG A 432 -9.46 -38.05 -58.85
C ARG A 432 -10.91 -37.56 -58.76
N ASN A 433 -11.64 -37.97 -57.72
CA ASN A 433 -13.08 -37.70 -57.60
C ASN A 433 -13.44 -36.41 -56.83
N GLY A 434 -12.50 -35.48 -56.67
CA GLY A 434 -12.78 -34.15 -56.11
C GLY A 434 -12.06 -33.82 -54.81
N GLY A 435 -11.40 -34.77 -54.16
CA GLY A 435 -10.71 -34.59 -52.89
C GLY A 435 -11.65 -34.43 -51.68
N ILE A 436 -11.11 -34.61 -50.48
CA ILE A 436 -11.82 -34.39 -49.21
C ILE A 436 -11.77 -32.89 -48.87
N ARG A 437 -12.89 -32.36 -48.36
CA ARG A 437 -12.95 -30.96 -47.90
C ARG A 437 -11.98 -30.73 -46.76
N LEU A 438 -11.38 -29.55 -46.74
CA LEU A 438 -10.34 -29.18 -45.78
C LEU A 438 -10.98 -28.52 -44.56
N ASP A 439 -11.76 -29.29 -43.80
CA ASP A 439 -12.48 -28.88 -42.61
C ASP A 439 -12.32 -29.88 -41.45
N GLY A 440 -12.54 -29.42 -40.21
CA GLY A 440 -12.48 -30.24 -39.00
C GLY A 440 -11.17 -31.02 -38.84
N ASP A 441 -11.28 -32.31 -38.50
CA ASP A 441 -10.16 -33.21 -38.21
C ASP A 441 -9.23 -33.46 -39.43
N VAL A 442 -9.69 -33.19 -40.65
CA VAL A 442 -8.88 -33.33 -41.88
C VAL A 442 -7.78 -32.27 -41.94
N ALA A 443 -8.03 -31.07 -41.42
CA ALA A 443 -7.03 -30.00 -41.38
C ALA A 443 -5.84 -30.35 -40.47
N ALA A 444 -6.07 -31.16 -39.43
CA ALA A 444 -5.06 -31.57 -38.46
C ALA A 444 -4.14 -32.72 -38.94
N THR A 445 -4.43 -33.34 -40.09
CA THR A 445 -3.74 -34.57 -40.54
C THR A 445 -2.78 -34.38 -41.71
N ASP A 446 -2.45 -33.13 -42.08
CA ASP A 446 -1.52 -32.77 -43.17
C ASP A 446 -1.84 -33.38 -44.56
N LEU A 447 -3.03 -33.94 -44.76
CA LEU A 447 -3.46 -34.55 -46.02
C LEU A 447 -3.56 -33.56 -47.19
N HIS A 448 -3.58 -32.25 -46.91
CA HIS A 448 -3.50 -31.19 -47.91
C HIS A 448 -2.15 -31.14 -48.62
N ARG A 449 -1.10 -31.73 -48.03
CA ARG A 449 0.24 -31.87 -48.63
C ARG A 449 0.42 -33.20 -49.35
N PHE A 450 -0.52 -34.14 -49.22
CA PHE A 450 -0.45 -35.43 -49.88
C PHE A 450 -0.95 -35.31 -51.33
N ASN A 451 -0.01 -35.10 -52.26
CA ASN A 451 -0.28 -34.95 -53.68
C ASN A 451 -0.17 -36.30 -54.41
N ILE A 452 -1.19 -36.65 -55.19
CA ILE A 452 -1.13 -37.79 -56.11
C ILE A 452 -0.78 -37.26 -57.51
N PRO A 453 0.36 -37.68 -58.09
CA PRO A 453 0.79 -37.22 -59.40
C PRO A 453 -0.31 -37.37 -60.46
N GLY A 454 -0.63 -36.26 -61.13
CA GLY A 454 -1.65 -36.18 -62.18
C GLY A 454 -3.11 -36.14 -61.71
N GLN A 455 -3.40 -36.23 -60.40
CA GLN A 455 -4.76 -36.22 -59.83
C GLN A 455 -4.97 -35.13 -58.76
N GLY A 456 -3.89 -34.51 -58.27
CA GLY A 456 -3.94 -33.40 -57.30
C GLY A 456 -3.92 -33.85 -55.84
N ASN A 457 -4.13 -32.91 -54.92
CA ASN A 457 -4.06 -33.19 -53.48
C ASN A 457 -5.31 -33.93 -52.99
N VAL A 458 -5.11 -34.88 -52.07
CA VAL A 458 -6.16 -35.71 -51.49
C VAL A 458 -7.14 -34.89 -50.65
N ALA A 459 -6.66 -33.88 -49.91
CA ALA A 459 -7.50 -32.88 -49.25
C ALA A 459 -7.33 -31.50 -49.89
N ARG A 460 -8.44 -30.80 -50.16
CA ARG A 460 -8.44 -29.46 -50.77
C ARG A 460 -9.66 -28.63 -50.36
N PRO A 461 -9.58 -27.28 -50.39
CA PRO A 461 -10.68 -26.42 -49.95
C PRO A 461 -12.01 -26.65 -50.69
N THR A 462 -11.94 -27.05 -51.97
CA THR A 462 -13.10 -27.36 -52.82
C THR A 462 -13.55 -28.83 -52.74
N GLY A 463 -12.99 -29.59 -51.80
CA GLY A 463 -13.30 -31.00 -51.63
C GLY A 463 -14.72 -31.25 -51.10
N LYS A 464 -15.15 -32.51 -51.19
CA LYS A 464 -16.48 -32.95 -50.74
C LYS A 464 -16.43 -33.42 -49.27
N GLY A 465 -17.54 -33.26 -48.55
CA GLY A 465 -17.65 -33.62 -47.13
C GLY A 465 -17.56 -35.14 -46.91
N ILE A 466 -16.94 -35.55 -45.80
CA ILE A 466 -16.73 -36.97 -45.51
C ILE A 466 -18.06 -37.70 -45.26
N ASP A 467 -18.91 -37.16 -44.40
CA ASP A 467 -20.13 -37.83 -43.97
C ASP A 467 -21.28 -37.75 -44.99
N ASP A 468 -21.34 -36.68 -45.80
CA ASP A 468 -22.44 -36.46 -46.75
C ASP A 468 -22.21 -37.12 -48.12
N PHE A 469 -20.96 -37.16 -48.60
CA PHE A 469 -20.65 -37.64 -49.95
C PHE A 469 -19.72 -38.85 -49.94
N TRP A 470 -18.61 -38.78 -49.20
CA TRP A 470 -17.62 -39.86 -49.25
C TRP A 470 -18.05 -41.12 -48.53
N ARG A 471 -18.87 -41.02 -47.48
CA ARG A 471 -19.48 -42.17 -46.80
C ARG A 471 -20.21 -43.10 -47.77
N GLU A 472 -21.21 -42.57 -48.48
CA GLU A 472 -21.98 -43.35 -49.44
C GLU A 472 -21.09 -43.84 -50.58
N ARG A 473 -20.27 -42.94 -51.14
CA ARG A 473 -19.45 -43.26 -52.31
C ARG A 473 -18.37 -44.31 -52.03
N LEU A 474 -17.74 -44.30 -50.85
CA LEU A 474 -16.71 -45.27 -50.49
C LEU A 474 -17.29 -46.62 -50.07
N ILE A 475 -18.52 -46.66 -49.56
CA ILE A 475 -19.25 -47.91 -49.32
C ILE A 475 -19.70 -48.52 -50.65
N GLU A 476 -20.28 -47.72 -51.54
CA GLU A 476 -20.74 -48.13 -52.87
C GLU A 476 -19.59 -48.72 -53.70
N GLU A 477 -18.42 -48.08 -53.65
CA GLU A 477 -17.21 -48.51 -54.37
C GLU A 477 -16.41 -49.57 -53.61
N GLY A 478 -16.94 -50.05 -52.48
CA GLY A 478 -16.44 -51.20 -51.74
C GLY A 478 -15.23 -50.93 -50.84
N TYR A 479 -14.73 -49.70 -50.69
CA TYR A 479 -13.63 -49.39 -49.76
C TYR A 479 -14.00 -49.56 -48.29
N PHE A 480 -15.29 -49.43 -47.96
CA PHE A 480 -15.86 -49.73 -46.65
C PHE A 480 -17.03 -50.72 -46.74
N ARG A 481 -17.25 -51.49 -45.66
CA ARG A 481 -18.39 -52.42 -45.58
C ARG A 481 -19.69 -51.62 -45.45
N PRO A 482 -20.81 -52.10 -46.04
CA PRO A 482 -22.13 -51.53 -45.81
C PRO A 482 -22.46 -51.51 -44.32
N ASP A 483 -23.06 -50.42 -43.85
CA ASP A 483 -23.46 -50.29 -42.45
C ASP A 483 -24.70 -51.14 -42.19
N ALA A 484 -24.61 -52.09 -41.25
CA ALA A 484 -25.71 -53.01 -40.93
C ALA A 484 -26.96 -52.32 -40.35
N ASP A 485 -26.78 -51.12 -39.78
CA ASP A 485 -27.80 -50.41 -38.99
C ASP A 485 -28.19 -49.03 -39.59
N GLY A 486 -27.88 -48.76 -40.86
CA GLY A 486 -28.28 -47.52 -41.53
C GLY A 486 -27.44 -46.27 -41.22
N GLY A 487 -26.19 -46.44 -40.78
CA GLY A 487 -25.14 -45.41 -40.87
C GLY A 487 -24.89 -44.49 -39.67
N MET A 488 -25.72 -44.52 -38.63
CA MET A 488 -25.63 -43.54 -37.53
C MET A 488 -24.64 -43.87 -36.39
N ALA A 489 -24.14 -45.11 -36.30
CA ALA A 489 -23.29 -45.55 -35.18
C ALA A 489 -21.78 -45.67 -35.52
N ARG A 490 -21.39 -45.63 -36.80
CA ARG A 490 -20.00 -45.84 -37.25
C ARG A 490 -19.36 -44.53 -37.67
N ASP A 491 -18.26 -44.18 -37.00
CA ASP A 491 -17.42 -43.03 -37.33
C ASP A 491 -16.47 -43.37 -38.50
N ILE A 492 -16.92 -43.06 -39.70
CA ILE A 492 -16.18 -43.28 -40.94
C ILE A 492 -15.06 -42.24 -41.12
N SER A 493 -15.19 -41.06 -40.52
CA SER A 493 -14.19 -40.00 -40.59
C SER A 493 -12.86 -40.44 -39.98
N SER A 494 -12.89 -41.01 -38.78
CA SER A 494 -11.71 -41.58 -38.11
C SER A 494 -11.11 -42.77 -38.87
N GLU A 495 -11.94 -43.62 -39.49
CA GLU A 495 -11.48 -44.81 -40.21
C GLU A 495 -10.83 -44.45 -41.57
N LEU A 496 -11.42 -43.47 -42.27
CA LEU A 496 -10.92 -42.92 -43.53
C LEU A 496 -9.59 -42.20 -43.34
N LEU A 497 -9.49 -41.31 -42.35
CA LEU A 497 -8.27 -40.58 -42.06
C LEU A 497 -7.12 -41.52 -41.70
N ARG A 498 -7.40 -42.58 -40.92
CA ARG A 498 -6.41 -43.60 -40.58
C ARG A 498 -5.90 -44.36 -41.81
N LYS A 499 -6.79 -44.77 -42.72
CA LYS A 499 -6.40 -45.46 -43.96
C LYS A 499 -5.57 -44.56 -44.87
N LEU A 500 -5.92 -43.29 -44.99
CA LEU A 500 -5.18 -42.31 -45.80
C LEU A 500 -3.80 -41.99 -45.21
N GLN A 501 -3.67 -41.88 -43.89
CA GLN A 501 -2.37 -41.73 -43.23
C GLN A 501 -1.48 -42.96 -43.43
N ASN A 502 -2.05 -44.17 -43.46
CA ASN A 502 -1.31 -45.38 -43.80
C ASN A 502 -0.85 -45.38 -45.27
N GLU A 503 -1.68 -44.89 -46.20
CA GLU A 503 -1.24 -44.71 -47.60
C GLU A 503 -0.11 -43.67 -47.70
N GLN A 504 -0.18 -42.57 -46.96
CA GLN A 504 0.89 -41.56 -46.91
C GLN A 504 2.21 -42.14 -46.38
N ARG A 505 2.14 -43.18 -45.53
CA ARG A 505 3.29 -43.95 -45.03
C ARG A 505 3.70 -45.12 -45.94
N GLY A 506 3.06 -45.27 -47.10
CA GLY A 506 3.43 -46.26 -48.13
C GLY A 506 2.58 -47.54 -48.18
N PHE A 507 1.47 -47.63 -47.46
CA PHE A 507 0.60 -48.81 -47.43
C PHE A 507 -0.77 -48.53 -48.11
N PRO A 508 -0.95 -48.83 -49.40
CA PRO A 508 -2.19 -48.55 -50.14
C PRO A 508 -3.37 -49.41 -49.65
N SER A 509 -4.56 -48.81 -49.63
CA SER A 509 -5.85 -49.42 -49.29
C SER A 509 -6.72 -49.59 -50.55
N TYR A 510 -7.37 -50.74 -50.68
CA TYR A 510 -8.17 -51.13 -51.85
C TYR A 510 -9.60 -51.52 -51.44
N PRO A 511 -10.55 -51.63 -52.39
CA PRO A 511 -11.90 -52.11 -52.13
C PRO A 511 -11.92 -53.51 -51.49
N LEU A 512 -12.78 -53.69 -50.50
CA LEU A 512 -13.03 -54.95 -49.82
C LEU A 512 -13.51 -56.02 -50.80
N GLY A 513 -12.94 -57.21 -50.69
CA GLY A 513 -13.17 -58.29 -51.66
C GLY A 513 -12.16 -58.29 -52.82
N THR A 514 -11.35 -57.23 -52.98
CA THR A 514 -10.17 -57.27 -53.86
C THR A 514 -9.00 -57.90 -53.12
N THR A 515 -9.10 -59.20 -52.85
CA THR A 515 -7.96 -59.97 -52.35
C THR A 515 -6.93 -60.10 -53.46
N ARG A 516 -5.82 -59.35 -53.38
CA ARG A 516 -4.58 -59.85 -53.96
C ARG A 516 -4.18 -61.04 -53.08
N GLY A 517 -4.53 -62.25 -53.51
CA GLY A 517 -4.11 -63.49 -52.85
C GLY A 517 -2.60 -63.45 -52.59
N ALA A 518 -2.16 -64.15 -51.55
CA ALA A 518 -0.76 -64.28 -51.14
C ALA A 518 0.08 -65.06 -52.18
N GLY A 519 0.23 -64.47 -53.36
CA GLY A 519 0.79 -65.00 -54.59
C GLY A 519 0.49 -64.02 -55.72
N GLY A 520 0.95 -62.78 -55.60
CA GLY A 520 0.76 -61.75 -56.61
C GLY A 520 1.60 -62.04 -57.86
N ALA A 521 1.04 -61.77 -59.04
CA ALA A 521 1.79 -61.83 -60.30
C ALA A 521 3.07 -60.98 -60.17
N PRO A 522 4.22 -61.53 -60.60
CA PRO A 522 5.52 -60.90 -60.37
C PRO A 522 5.57 -59.53 -61.03
N THR A 523 6.02 -58.54 -60.27
CA THR A 523 6.22 -57.18 -60.78
C THR A 523 7.26 -57.16 -61.90
N ALA A 524 7.22 -56.16 -62.79
CA ALA A 524 8.21 -56.06 -63.87
C ALA A 524 9.67 -56.04 -63.37
N GLY A 525 9.90 -55.54 -62.15
CA GLY A 525 11.19 -55.63 -61.45
C GLY A 525 11.51 -57.07 -61.02
N GLN A 526 10.57 -57.77 -60.39
CA GLN A 526 10.75 -59.18 -60.02
C GLN A 526 10.94 -60.09 -61.25
N LEU A 527 10.23 -59.87 -62.35
CA LEU A 527 10.43 -60.61 -63.60
C LEU A 527 11.81 -60.35 -64.22
N ALA A 528 12.31 -59.11 -64.12
CA ALA A 528 13.66 -58.78 -64.58
C ALA A 528 14.72 -59.40 -63.65
N ASP A 529 14.48 -59.38 -62.34
CA ASP A 529 15.36 -59.98 -61.33
C ASP A 529 15.39 -61.51 -61.49
N ASP A 530 14.24 -62.17 -61.64
CA ASP A 530 14.10 -63.61 -61.87
C ASP A 530 14.76 -64.01 -63.19
N TYR A 531 14.57 -63.23 -64.27
CA TYR A 531 15.26 -63.46 -65.54
C TYR A 531 16.78 -63.33 -65.39
N SER A 532 17.26 -62.31 -64.68
CA SER A 532 18.68 -62.12 -64.41
C SER A 532 19.27 -63.26 -63.57
N GLN A 533 18.51 -63.76 -62.58
CA GLN A 533 18.89 -64.90 -61.75
C GLN A 533 18.95 -66.19 -62.59
N ALA A 534 17.97 -66.42 -63.48
CA ALA A 534 17.97 -67.57 -64.37
C ALA A 534 19.18 -67.56 -65.33
N VAL A 535 19.51 -66.40 -65.91
CA VAL A 535 20.71 -66.23 -66.76
C VAL A 535 21.99 -66.48 -65.98
N SER A 536 22.09 -65.98 -64.74
CA SER A 536 23.27 -66.15 -63.88
C SER A 536 23.44 -67.61 -63.44
N LEU A 537 22.35 -68.29 -63.11
CA LEU A 537 22.33 -69.72 -62.78
C LEU A 537 22.73 -70.58 -63.99
N ALA A 538 22.20 -70.29 -65.18
CA ALA A 538 22.61 -70.98 -66.41
C ALA A 538 24.10 -70.78 -66.71
N ASN A 539 24.63 -69.57 -66.51
CA ASN A 539 26.04 -69.26 -66.74
C ASN A 539 26.99 -69.96 -65.75
N SER A 540 26.58 -70.07 -64.48
CA SER A 540 27.37 -70.78 -63.47
C SER A 540 27.38 -72.27 -63.75
N ARG A 541 26.22 -72.88 -64.04
CA ARG A 541 26.12 -74.29 -64.41
C ARG A 541 26.92 -74.63 -65.67
N LEU A 542 26.79 -73.82 -66.73
CA LEU A 542 27.58 -74.01 -67.95
C LEU A 542 29.09 -73.97 -67.68
N ARG A 543 29.57 -73.02 -66.86
CA ARG A 543 30.98 -72.92 -66.51
C ARG A 543 31.46 -74.12 -65.69
N GLU A 544 30.65 -74.57 -64.75
CA GLU A 544 30.97 -75.72 -63.90
C GLU A 544 31.07 -77.00 -64.73
N ASP A 545 30.07 -77.27 -65.56
CA ASP A 545 30.01 -78.54 -66.29
C ASP A 545 30.98 -78.59 -67.48
N LEU A 546 31.21 -77.48 -68.19
CA LEU A 546 32.31 -77.39 -69.15
C LEU A 546 33.68 -77.54 -68.49
N GLY A 547 33.85 -76.96 -67.29
CA GLY A 547 35.07 -77.12 -66.50
C GLY A 547 35.33 -78.58 -66.13
N LYS A 548 34.30 -79.36 -65.79
CA LYS A 548 34.40 -80.80 -65.50
C LYS A 548 34.89 -81.62 -66.70
N VAL A 549 34.57 -81.20 -67.92
CA VAL A 549 35.06 -81.85 -69.16
C VAL A 549 36.31 -81.19 -69.74
N GLY A 550 36.95 -80.28 -68.98
CA GLY A 550 38.23 -79.67 -69.33
C GLY A 550 38.15 -78.50 -70.31
N ILE A 551 36.97 -77.93 -70.56
CA ILE A 551 36.76 -76.77 -71.43
C ILE A 551 36.57 -75.52 -70.57
N ASP A 552 37.44 -74.51 -70.73
CA ASP A 552 37.23 -73.23 -70.06
C ASP A 552 36.14 -72.42 -70.75
N ALA A 553 35.00 -72.23 -70.07
CA ALA A 553 33.87 -71.45 -70.56
C ALA A 553 34.26 -69.99 -70.91
N SER A 554 35.38 -69.47 -70.40
CA SER A 554 35.89 -68.14 -70.74
C SER A 554 36.51 -68.04 -72.14
N THR A 555 36.88 -69.18 -72.74
CA THR A 555 37.43 -69.26 -74.10
C THR A 555 36.37 -69.44 -75.18
N LEU A 556 35.10 -69.60 -74.80
CA LEU A 556 33.99 -69.71 -75.74
C LEU A 556 33.73 -68.38 -76.45
N HIS A 557 33.43 -68.46 -77.75
CA HIS A 557 32.97 -67.29 -78.50
C HIS A 557 31.65 -66.77 -77.91
N PRO A 558 31.47 -65.44 -77.74
CA PRO A 558 30.26 -64.86 -77.14
C PRO A 558 28.95 -65.36 -77.75
N ASP A 559 28.87 -65.43 -79.09
CA ASP A 559 27.66 -65.91 -79.79
C ASP A 559 27.33 -67.39 -79.49
N VAL A 560 28.34 -68.25 -79.27
CA VAL A 560 28.13 -69.67 -78.89
C VAL A 560 27.60 -69.70 -77.46
N ARG A 561 28.25 -68.98 -76.55
CA ARG A 561 27.84 -68.89 -75.15
C ARG A 561 26.40 -68.35 -75.01
N ASP A 562 26.06 -67.28 -75.72
CA ASP A 562 24.73 -66.68 -75.64
C ASP A 562 23.64 -67.62 -76.15
N ARG A 563 23.91 -68.43 -77.18
CA ARG A 563 22.95 -69.45 -77.66
C ARG A 563 22.77 -70.59 -76.67
N VAL A 564 23.84 -71.04 -76.03
CA VAL A 564 23.78 -72.11 -75.01
C VAL A 564 23.00 -71.61 -73.80
N ILE A 565 23.35 -70.45 -73.26
CA ILE A 565 22.66 -69.83 -72.14
C ILE A 565 21.20 -69.52 -72.50
N GLY A 566 20.93 -69.00 -73.69
CA GLY A 566 19.57 -68.78 -74.17
C GLY A 566 18.74 -70.06 -74.22
N SER A 567 19.34 -71.18 -74.64
CA SER A 567 18.66 -72.48 -74.67
C SER A 567 18.36 -73.03 -73.27
N LEU A 568 19.27 -72.82 -72.31
CA LEU A 568 19.13 -73.25 -70.92
C LEU A 568 18.09 -72.41 -70.17
N VAL A 569 18.12 -71.08 -70.34
CA VAL A 569 17.17 -70.16 -69.68
C VAL A 569 15.74 -70.39 -70.19
N ARG A 570 15.57 -70.74 -71.47
CA ARG A 570 14.26 -71.12 -72.04
C ARG A 570 13.84 -72.56 -71.72
N GLY A 571 14.69 -73.35 -71.05
CA GLY A 571 14.44 -74.75 -70.72
C GLY A 571 14.34 -75.68 -71.94
N GLN A 572 14.91 -75.28 -73.09
CA GLN A 572 14.94 -76.12 -74.29
C GLN A 572 15.85 -77.33 -74.10
N HIS A 573 16.89 -77.16 -73.29
CA HIS A 573 17.79 -78.21 -72.83
C HIS A 573 17.90 -78.08 -71.30
N ALA A 574 17.90 -79.21 -70.61
CA ALA A 574 18.06 -79.25 -69.15
C ALA A 574 19.53 -79.35 -68.73
N ASP A 575 20.35 -80.04 -69.54
CA ASP A 575 21.78 -80.25 -69.31
C ASP A 575 22.61 -79.18 -70.07
N PRO A 576 23.52 -78.45 -69.40
CA PRO A 576 24.42 -77.49 -70.04
C PRO A 576 25.36 -78.08 -71.10
N LEU A 577 25.78 -79.34 -70.96
CA LEU A 577 26.65 -79.98 -71.94
C LEU A 577 25.86 -80.36 -73.20
N ASP A 578 24.65 -80.91 -73.06
CA ASP A 578 23.75 -81.17 -74.20
C ASP A 578 23.41 -79.87 -74.93
N ALA A 579 23.14 -78.80 -74.20
CA ALA A 579 22.89 -77.47 -74.77
C ALA A 579 24.11 -76.95 -75.55
N PHE A 580 25.31 -77.16 -75.01
CA PHE A 580 26.57 -76.80 -75.66
C PHE A 580 26.82 -77.61 -76.92
N GLU A 581 26.65 -78.94 -76.86
CA GLU A 581 26.78 -79.84 -78.00
C GLU A 581 25.75 -79.55 -79.09
N ALA A 582 24.50 -79.22 -78.72
CA ALA A 582 23.45 -78.84 -79.67
C ALA A 582 23.77 -77.52 -80.40
N VAL A 583 24.35 -76.54 -79.70
CA VAL A 583 24.77 -75.27 -80.31
C VAL A 583 26.00 -75.48 -81.20
N VAL A 584 27.01 -76.19 -80.72
CA VAL A 584 28.25 -76.47 -81.47
C VAL A 584 27.98 -77.37 -82.66
N GLY A 585 27.15 -78.40 -82.52
CA GLY A 585 26.74 -79.31 -83.59
C GLY A 585 25.86 -78.66 -84.66
N ALA A 586 25.22 -77.53 -84.33
CA ALA A 586 24.48 -76.72 -85.28
C ALA A 586 25.31 -75.58 -85.91
N MET A 587 26.60 -75.48 -85.58
CA MET A 587 27.54 -74.56 -86.26
C MET A 587 27.88 -75.10 -87.65
N ARG A 588 27.95 -74.19 -88.64
CA ARG A 588 28.35 -74.55 -90.01
C ARG A 588 29.86 -74.82 -90.13
N GLU A 589 30.67 -74.32 -89.19
CA GLU A 589 32.15 -74.45 -89.17
C GLU A 589 32.68 -74.59 -87.71
N PRO A 590 33.78 -75.33 -87.45
CA PRO A 590 34.32 -75.54 -86.10
C PRO A 590 35.02 -74.28 -85.52
N PRO A 591 34.93 -74.02 -84.19
CA PRO A 591 35.52 -72.83 -83.57
C PRO A 591 37.06 -72.91 -83.43
N ALA A 592 37.77 -71.86 -83.84
CA ALA A 592 39.21 -71.71 -83.61
C ALA A 592 39.52 -71.14 -82.19
N PRO A 593 40.68 -71.48 -81.57
CA PRO A 593 41.00 -71.09 -80.18
C PRO A 593 41.34 -69.59 -80.01
N LEU A 594 40.83 -68.96 -78.94
CA LEU A 594 41.10 -67.56 -78.56
C LEU A 594 42.35 -67.41 -77.67
N VAL A 595 43.24 -66.47 -78.03
CA VAL A 595 44.37 -66.01 -77.19
C VAL A 595 44.14 -64.53 -76.81
N LYS A 596 44.27 -64.16 -75.52
CA LYS A 596 44.12 -62.78 -75.00
C LYS A 596 45.47 -62.06 -74.92
N SER A 597 45.48 -60.76 -75.19
CA SER A 597 46.62 -59.85 -74.92
C SER A 597 46.67 -59.45 -73.44
N THR A 598 47.87 -59.23 -72.89
CA THR A 598 48.10 -58.78 -71.51
C THR A 598 48.47 -57.30 -71.46
N THR A 599 47.65 -56.47 -70.80
CA THR A 599 48.03 -55.12 -70.34
C THR A 599 48.53 -55.22 -68.90
N ILE A 600 49.67 -54.62 -68.57
CA ILE A 600 50.20 -54.59 -67.19
C ILE A 600 49.84 -53.23 -66.56
N GLN A 601 49.19 -53.26 -65.39
CA GLN A 601 48.90 -52.09 -64.56
C GLN A 601 50.01 -51.93 -63.51
N GLU A 602 50.69 -50.79 -63.49
CA GLU A 602 51.74 -50.47 -62.51
C GLU A 602 51.27 -49.29 -61.63
N GLN A 603 51.46 -49.39 -60.30
CA GLN A 603 51.16 -48.31 -59.36
C GLN A 603 52.41 -47.46 -59.14
N ILE A 604 52.38 -46.18 -59.50
CA ILE A 604 53.49 -45.23 -59.33
C ILE A 604 53.09 -44.21 -58.24
N PRO A 605 53.97 -43.85 -57.30
CA PRO A 605 53.72 -42.75 -56.36
C PRO A 605 53.71 -41.39 -57.07
N ASP A 606 52.59 -40.68 -56.96
CA ASP A 606 52.36 -39.31 -57.40
C ASP A 606 52.20 -38.43 -56.14
N VAL A 607 53.19 -37.57 -55.88
CA VAL A 607 53.21 -36.69 -54.71
C VAL A 607 52.51 -35.39 -55.07
N ARG A 608 51.32 -35.18 -54.51
CA ARG A 608 50.59 -33.91 -54.66
C ARG A 608 50.97 -32.98 -53.52
N PHE A 609 51.49 -31.81 -53.86
CA PHE A 609 51.71 -30.74 -52.89
C PHE A 609 50.48 -29.84 -52.79
N GLY A 610 50.24 -29.32 -51.60
CA GLY A 610 49.21 -28.35 -51.30
C GLY A 610 49.54 -27.59 -50.02
N GLN A 611 48.64 -26.70 -49.61
CA GLN A 611 48.86 -25.85 -48.44
C GLN A 611 48.66 -26.60 -47.12
N VAL A 612 47.68 -27.51 -47.06
CA VAL A 612 47.31 -28.26 -45.85
C VAL A 612 47.07 -29.73 -46.16
N ASN A 613 47.34 -30.61 -45.18
CA ASN A 613 46.98 -32.02 -45.24
C ASN A 613 45.62 -32.27 -44.56
N PRO A 614 44.52 -32.48 -45.31
CA PRO A 614 43.20 -32.77 -44.74
C PRO A 614 43.02 -34.21 -44.26
N GLN A 615 43.99 -35.11 -44.46
CA GLN A 615 43.86 -36.53 -44.12
C GLN A 615 43.54 -36.82 -42.65
N PRO A 616 44.08 -36.08 -41.65
CA PRO A 616 43.67 -36.24 -40.25
C PRO A 616 42.18 -35.95 -40.01
N GLY A 617 41.59 -35.01 -40.77
CA GLY A 617 40.17 -34.69 -40.74
C GLY A 617 39.33 -35.80 -41.38
N ILE A 618 39.72 -36.27 -42.56
CA ILE A 618 39.06 -37.36 -43.28
C ILE A 618 39.06 -38.64 -42.42
N ALA A 619 40.21 -39.03 -41.86
CA ALA A 619 40.33 -40.21 -41.01
C ALA A 619 39.47 -40.12 -39.75
N SER A 620 39.38 -38.94 -39.12
CA SER A 620 38.51 -38.69 -37.96
C SER A 620 37.04 -38.92 -38.31
N ILE A 621 36.60 -38.38 -39.46
CA ILE A 621 35.22 -38.50 -39.92
C ILE A 621 34.89 -39.94 -40.34
N ASP A 622 35.79 -40.62 -41.07
CA ASP A 622 35.60 -42.00 -41.52
C ASP A 622 35.48 -42.96 -40.33
N GLY A 623 36.26 -42.75 -39.25
CA GLY A 623 36.13 -43.50 -38.01
C GLY A 623 34.77 -43.33 -37.34
N LEU A 624 34.23 -42.10 -37.30
CA LEU A 624 32.90 -41.83 -36.74
C LEU A 624 31.77 -42.41 -37.62
N LEU A 625 31.93 -42.39 -38.95
CA LEU A 625 30.94 -42.93 -39.90
C LEU A 625 30.72 -44.44 -39.79
N GLN A 626 31.67 -45.19 -39.22
CA GLN A 626 31.50 -46.61 -38.96
C GLN A 626 30.40 -46.90 -37.92
N THR A 627 30.20 -45.99 -36.96
CA THR A 627 29.27 -46.19 -35.83
C THR A 627 28.06 -45.25 -35.87
N ALA A 628 28.16 -44.13 -36.59
CA ALA A 628 27.09 -43.14 -36.70
C ALA A 628 25.85 -43.66 -37.47
N LYS A 629 24.67 -43.28 -36.97
CA LYS A 629 23.35 -43.61 -37.56
C LYS A 629 22.51 -42.33 -37.73
N GLY A 630 21.49 -42.41 -38.59
CA GLY A 630 20.50 -41.33 -38.78
C GLY A 630 21.13 -39.97 -39.09
N ASP A 631 20.67 -38.93 -38.41
CA ASP A 631 21.06 -37.54 -38.65
C ASP A 631 22.54 -37.25 -38.36
N VAL A 632 23.15 -37.97 -37.42
CA VAL A 632 24.59 -37.86 -37.12
C VAL A 632 25.41 -38.34 -38.32
N ARG A 633 25.01 -39.46 -38.94
CA ARG A 633 25.67 -40.00 -40.14
C ARG A 633 25.54 -39.04 -41.31
N SER A 634 24.35 -38.47 -41.52
CA SER A 634 24.10 -37.47 -42.57
C SER A 634 24.96 -36.22 -42.39
N GLY A 635 25.09 -35.71 -41.15
CA GLY A 635 25.96 -34.58 -40.82
C GLY A 635 27.44 -34.87 -41.06
N LEU A 636 27.92 -36.03 -40.63
CA LEU A 636 29.31 -36.45 -40.86
C LEU A 636 29.62 -36.69 -42.34
N GLN A 637 28.67 -37.22 -43.13
CA GLN A 637 28.82 -37.33 -44.59
C GLN A 637 28.88 -35.97 -45.27
N ALA A 638 28.11 -34.98 -44.80
CA ALA A 638 28.19 -33.60 -45.30
C ALA A 638 29.54 -32.97 -44.95
N ALA A 639 30.01 -33.13 -43.72
CA ALA A 639 31.33 -32.70 -43.28
C ALA A 639 32.45 -33.32 -44.12
N ARG A 640 32.36 -34.63 -44.40
CA ARG A 640 33.29 -35.34 -45.28
C ARG A 640 33.33 -34.73 -46.68
N ARG A 641 32.17 -34.50 -47.30
CA ARG A 641 32.08 -33.90 -48.64
C ARG A 641 32.74 -32.52 -48.70
N ASN A 642 32.67 -31.73 -47.65
CA ASN A 642 33.27 -30.39 -47.60
C ASN A 642 34.80 -30.38 -47.66
N LEU A 643 35.48 -31.53 -47.47
CA LEU A 643 36.94 -31.66 -47.57
C LEU A 643 37.42 -32.01 -49.00
N PHE A 644 36.51 -32.11 -49.96
CA PHE A 644 36.81 -32.38 -51.37
C PHE A 644 36.48 -31.17 -52.24
N GLU A 645 37.22 -31.00 -53.33
CA GLU A 645 37.03 -29.90 -54.28
C GLU A 645 35.61 -29.90 -54.84
N GLY A 646 34.97 -28.73 -54.86
CA GLY A 646 33.58 -28.58 -55.30
C GLY A 646 32.56 -29.35 -54.46
N SER A 647 32.94 -29.84 -53.27
CA SER A 647 32.12 -30.73 -52.44
C SER A 647 31.75 -32.06 -53.12
N ASN A 648 32.54 -32.49 -54.11
CA ASN A 648 32.37 -33.76 -54.81
C ASN A 648 33.17 -34.87 -54.12
N PRO A 649 32.54 -35.89 -53.52
CA PRO A 649 33.26 -36.98 -52.84
C PRO A 649 34.12 -37.86 -53.77
N ASP A 650 33.83 -37.85 -55.07
CA ASP A 650 34.63 -38.53 -56.11
C ASP A 650 35.71 -37.61 -56.72
N GLY A 651 35.76 -36.35 -56.25
CA GLY A 651 36.72 -35.33 -56.68
C GLY A 651 38.05 -35.42 -55.96
N ALA A 652 38.97 -34.52 -56.32
CA ALA A 652 40.25 -34.42 -55.64
C ALA A 652 40.07 -33.84 -54.22
N VAL A 653 40.90 -34.30 -53.29
CA VAL A 653 40.93 -33.80 -51.91
C VAL A 653 41.37 -32.32 -51.92
N ASP A 654 40.63 -31.46 -51.23
CA ASP A 654 40.93 -30.02 -51.16
C ASP A 654 42.10 -29.80 -50.19
N MET A 655 43.28 -29.54 -50.75
CA MET A 655 44.52 -29.27 -50.00
C MET A 655 44.75 -27.77 -49.75
N THR A 656 43.75 -26.92 -49.97
CA THR A 656 43.85 -25.48 -49.70
C THR A 656 43.46 -25.17 -48.25
N VAL A 657 44.14 -24.18 -47.67
CA VAL A 657 43.77 -23.64 -46.35
C VAL A 657 42.36 -23.03 -46.41
N ALA A 658 42.02 -22.37 -47.52
CA ALA A 658 40.70 -21.77 -47.72
C ALA A 658 39.56 -22.79 -47.69
N GLY A 659 39.71 -23.92 -48.40
CA GLY A 659 38.73 -25.00 -48.41
C GLY A 659 38.54 -25.66 -47.05
N ASN A 660 39.64 -25.93 -46.35
CA ASN A 660 39.61 -26.54 -45.02
C ASN A 660 39.05 -25.61 -43.93
N LEU A 661 39.37 -24.31 -43.97
CA LEU A 661 38.75 -23.32 -43.09
C LEU A 661 37.24 -23.21 -43.35
N ARG A 662 36.80 -23.28 -44.62
CA ARG A 662 35.38 -23.30 -44.97
C ARG A 662 34.67 -24.56 -44.48
N ALA A 663 35.34 -25.71 -44.56
CA ALA A 663 34.83 -26.98 -44.03
C ALA A 663 34.67 -26.92 -42.49
N ARG A 664 35.68 -26.36 -41.79
CA ARG A 664 35.61 -26.08 -40.34
C ARG A 664 34.46 -25.14 -40.00
N GLU A 665 34.27 -24.06 -40.74
CA GLU A 665 33.21 -23.08 -40.49
C GLU A 665 31.80 -23.69 -40.64
N ARG A 666 31.58 -24.50 -41.69
CA ARG A 666 30.32 -25.23 -41.87
C ARG A 666 30.06 -26.21 -40.72
N LEU A 667 31.09 -26.93 -40.27
CA LEU A 667 31.01 -27.79 -39.10
C LEU A 667 30.69 -27.01 -37.82
N ASP A 668 31.25 -25.81 -37.64
CA ASP A 668 30.92 -24.94 -36.49
C ASP A 668 29.44 -24.52 -36.48
N GLN A 669 28.85 -24.29 -37.65
CA GLN A 669 27.41 -24.03 -37.79
C GLN A 669 26.58 -25.27 -37.45
N ASP A 670 26.97 -26.44 -37.95
CA ASP A 670 26.28 -27.71 -37.67
C ASP A 670 26.35 -28.09 -36.18
N VAL A 671 27.48 -27.84 -35.51
CA VAL A 671 27.65 -28.05 -34.06
C VAL A 671 26.73 -27.13 -33.27
N ARG A 672 26.65 -25.83 -33.60
CA ARG A 672 25.75 -24.89 -32.91
C ARG A 672 24.29 -25.31 -33.06
N SER A 673 23.87 -25.63 -34.28
CA SER A 673 22.50 -26.12 -34.54
C SER A 673 22.18 -27.38 -33.75
N ALA A 674 23.13 -28.34 -33.66
CA ALA A 674 22.94 -29.53 -32.84
C ALA A 674 22.80 -29.21 -31.35
N ILE A 675 23.56 -28.26 -30.81
CA ILE A 675 23.45 -27.81 -29.41
C ILE A 675 22.10 -27.13 -29.16
N GLU A 676 21.64 -26.27 -30.07
CA GLU A 676 20.36 -25.56 -29.97
C GLU A 676 19.16 -26.50 -29.97
N ILE A 677 19.22 -27.59 -30.77
CA ILE A 677 18.18 -28.62 -30.82
C ILE A 677 18.32 -29.63 -29.66
N GLY A 678 19.41 -29.55 -28.87
CA GLY A 678 19.65 -30.43 -27.73
C GLY A 678 20.20 -31.82 -28.11
N ASP A 679 20.68 -32.01 -29.34
CA ASP A 679 21.28 -33.27 -29.79
C ASP A 679 22.77 -33.35 -29.38
N GLY A 680 22.97 -33.76 -28.13
CA GLY A 680 24.31 -33.89 -27.54
C GLY A 680 25.21 -34.91 -28.23
N THR A 681 24.64 -35.95 -28.87
CA THR A 681 25.43 -36.98 -29.58
C THR A 681 25.96 -36.42 -30.88
N LYS A 682 25.09 -35.77 -31.67
CA LYS A 682 25.48 -35.09 -32.90
C LYS A 682 26.48 -33.96 -32.63
N ALA A 683 26.23 -33.13 -31.62
CA ALA A 683 27.14 -32.04 -31.24
C ALA A 683 28.54 -32.58 -30.87
N ARG A 684 28.60 -33.66 -30.08
CA ARG A 684 29.86 -34.31 -29.69
C ARG A 684 30.61 -34.86 -30.92
N ASP A 685 29.95 -35.65 -31.75
CA ASP A 685 30.62 -36.33 -32.86
C ASP A 685 31.06 -35.34 -33.96
N LEU A 686 30.26 -34.30 -34.24
CA LEU A 686 30.67 -33.20 -35.12
C LEU A 686 31.84 -32.37 -34.53
N THR A 687 31.89 -32.21 -33.21
CA THR A 687 33.03 -31.56 -32.53
C THR A 687 34.31 -32.38 -32.70
N ILE A 688 34.24 -33.72 -32.61
CA ILE A 688 35.38 -34.61 -32.86
C ILE A 688 35.85 -34.52 -34.32
N ALA A 689 34.92 -34.45 -35.27
CA ALA A 689 35.22 -34.23 -36.69
C ALA A 689 35.95 -32.90 -36.91
N ARG A 690 35.43 -31.81 -36.34
CA ARG A 690 36.05 -30.47 -36.36
C ARG A 690 37.48 -30.49 -35.82
N GLN A 691 37.71 -31.12 -34.67
CA GLN A 691 39.05 -31.25 -34.08
C GLN A 691 40.04 -32.01 -35.00
N GLY A 692 39.54 -32.94 -35.82
CA GLY A 692 40.33 -33.62 -36.83
C GLY A 692 40.84 -32.68 -37.93
N ILE A 693 39.98 -31.78 -38.39
CA ILE A 693 40.33 -30.75 -39.39
C ILE A 693 41.28 -29.71 -38.78
N ASP A 694 41.02 -29.29 -37.53
CA ASP A 694 41.88 -28.35 -36.81
C ASP A 694 43.32 -28.88 -36.66
N ARG A 695 43.51 -30.20 -36.49
CA ARG A 695 44.85 -30.81 -36.45
C ARG A 695 45.61 -30.57 -37.76
N GLY A 696 44.99 -30.84 -38.91
CA GLY A 696 45.62 -30.58 -40.21
C GLY A 696 45.87 -29.09 -40.45
N LEU A 697 44.92 -28.22 -40.10
CA LEU A 697 45.06 -26.77 -40.24
C LEU A 697 46.20 -26.20 -39.40
N LYS A 698 46.42 -26.71 -38.18
CA LYS A 698 47.49 -26.25 -37.27
C LYS A 698 48.90 -26.64 -37.69
N ASP A 699 49.04 -27.59 -38.61
CA ASP A 699 50.34 -27.91 -39.22
C ASP A 699 50.84 -26.77 -40.13
N VAL A 700 49.96 -25.82 -40.50
CA VAL A 700 50.31 -24.59 -41.21
C VAL A 700 50.64 -23.49 -40.17
N PRO A 701 51.90 -23.03 -40.07
CA PRO A 701 52.32 -22.05 -39.06
C PRO A 701 51.52 -20.74 -39.11
N GLU A 702 51.17 -20.29 -40.32
CA GLU A 702 50.39 -19.08 -40.55
C GLU A 702 48.96 -19.20 -39.99
N VAL A 703 48.34 -20.39 -40.07
CA VAL A 703 47.02 -20.67 -39.47
C VAL A 703 47.12 -20.76 -37.95
N ALA A 704 48.15 -21.42 -37.42
CA ALA A 704 48.36 -21.52 -35.98
C ALA A 704 48.53 -20.14 -35.32
N ALA A 705 49.28 -19.24 -35.97
CA ALA A 705 49.42 -17.85 -35.53
C ALA A 705 48.09 -17.07 -35.57
N ALA A 706 47.29 -17.27 -36.63
CA ALA A 706 45.97 -16.65 -36.75
C ALA A 706 45.00 -17.13 -35.65
N ASP A 707 44.97 -18.45 -35.37
CA ASP A 707 44.17 -19.04 -34.29
C ASP A 707 44.61 -18.52 -32.91
N GLU A 708 45.91 -18.34 -32.65
CA GLU A 708 46.41 -17.81 -31.37
C GLU A 708 45.94 -16.37 -31.14
N VAL A 709 46.05 -15.51 -32.15
CA VAL A 709 45.58 -14.12 -32.08
C VAL A 709 44.06 -14.08 -31.94
N PHE A 710 43.33 -14.90 -32.70
CA PHE A 710 41.89 -15.03 -32.57
C PHE A 710 41.46 -15.45 -31.15
N ALA A 711 42.15 -16.43 -30.56
CA ALA A 711 41.87 -16.92 -29.21
C ALA A 711 42.13 -15.82 -28.16
N ARG A 712 43.29 -15.14 -28.25
CA ARG A 712 43.65 -14.05 -27.33
C ARG A 712 42.62 -12.93 -27.34
N HIS A 713 42.12 -12.55 -28.52
CA HIS A 713 41.09 -11.52 -28.66
C HIS A 713 39.65 -12.04 -28.46
N SER A 714 39.46 -13.35 -28.27
CA SER A 714 38.17 -13.94 -27.88
C SER A 714 37.96 -13.99 -26.38
N VAL A 715 39.02 -13.96 -25.56
CA VAL A 715 38.93 -13.97 -24.08
C VAL A 715 38.02 -12.85 -23.55
N PRO A 716 38.14 -11.57 -23.99
CA PRO A 716 37.25 -10.51 -23.52
C PRO A 716 35.78 -10.68 -23.95
N LEU A 717 35.51 -11.52 -24.97
CA LEU A 717 34.15 -11.82 -25.45
C LEU A 717 33.49 -12.97 -24.69
N GLU A 718 34.24 -13.78 -23.93
CA GLU A 718 33.71 -14.90 -23.16
C GLU A 718 32.53 -14.54 -22.24
N PRO A 719 32.51 -13.39 -21.54
CA PRO A 719 31.35 -13.00 -20.73
C PRO A 719 30.05 -12.86 -21.54
N TYR A 720 30.15 -12.60 -22.85
CA TYR A 720 29.01 -12.46 -23.76
C TYR A 720 28.64 -13.76 -24.47
N THR A 721 29.60 -14.65 -24.72
CA THR A 721 29.41 -15.84 -25.57
C THR A 721 29.21 -17.14 -24.79
N ARG A 722 29.48 -17.14 -23.47
CA ARG A 722 29.22 -18.31 -22.62
C ARG A 722 27.74 -18.72 -22.68
N PRO A 723 27.42 -20.03 -22.74
CA PRO A 723 26.04 -20.49 -22.71
C PRO A 723 25.29 -19.93 -21.50
N ASN A 724 24.08 -19.39 -21.73
CA ASN A 724 23.23 -18.77 -20.71
C ASN A 724 23.84 -17.56 -19.97
N ALA A 725 24.90 -16.94 -20.50
CA ALA A 725 25.48 -15.75 -19.89
C ALA A 725 24.47 -14.58 -19.88
N PRO A 726 24.38 -13.82 -18.77
CA PRO A 726 23.43 -12.70 -18.66
C PRO A 726 23.73 -11.59 -19.67
N LEU A 727 25.03 -11.31 -19.94
CA LEU A 727 25.43 -10.33 -20.96
C LEU A 727 25.10 -10.80 -22.38
N GLY A 728 25.26 -12.09 -22.66
CA GLY A 728 24.81 -12.72 -23.90
C GLY A 728 23.30 -12.55 -24.07
N ARG A 729 22.50 -13.01 -23.11
CA ARG A 729 21.03 -12.89 -23.15
C ARG A 729 20.52 -11.46 -23.33
N ALA A 730 21.20 -10.47 -22.76
CA ALA A 730 20.85 -9.08 -22.96
C ALA A 730 21.18 -8.58 -24.38
N THR A 731 22.29 -9.02 -24.97
CA THR A 731 22.82 -8.46 -26.23
C THR A 731 22.54 -9.30 -27.48
N ASP A 732 22.30 -10.60 -27.32
CA ASP A 732 22.11 -11.57 -28.39
C ASP A 732 20.79 -11.37 -29.12
N ARG A 733 20.83 -11.74 -30.40
CA ARG A 733 19.64 -12.01 -31.22
C ARG A 733 19.53 -13.53 -31.34
N PHE A 734 18.48 -14.10 -30.76
CA PHE A 734 18.20 -15.52 -30.82
C PHE A 734 17.35 -15.82 -32.05
N GLU A 735 17.71 -16.80 -32.86
CA GLU A 735 16.79 -17.33 -33.86
C GLU A 735 15.73 -18.16 -33.13
N THR A 736 14.46 -17.87 -33.41
CA THR A 736 13.36 -18.66 -32.85
C THR A 736 13.20 -19.95 -33.67
N PRO A 737 12.92 -21.11 -33.04
CA PRO A 737 12.66 -22.36 -33.77
C PRO A 737 11.50 -22.26 -34.79
N ALA A 738 10.64 -21.24 -34.66
CA ALA A 738 9.48 -21.00 -35.50
C ALA A 738 9.76 -20.17 -36.77
N GLY A 739 10.99 -19.67 -36.96
CA GLY A 739 11.34 -18.89 -38.16
C GLY A 739 10.81 -17.44 -38.17
N ASP A 740 10.36 -16.91 -37.04
CA ASP A 740 9.82 -15.54 -36.90
C ASP A 740 10.91 -14.44 -36.89
N GLY A 741 12.12 -14.78 -37.32
CA GLY A 741 13.27 -13.88 -37.35
C GLY A 741 14.05 -13.81 -36.02
N PRO A 742 15.13 -13.01 -35.99
CA PRO A 742 15.98 -12.86 -34.83
C PRO A 742 15.24 -12.16 -33.68
N PHE A 743 14.86 -12.92 -32.65
CA PHE A 743 14.28 -12.43 -31.42
C PHE A 743 15.36 -11.81 -30.54
N ARG A 744 15.20 -10.52 -30.21
CA ARG A 744 16.01 -9.84 -29.20
C ARG A 744 15.22 -9.84 -27.90
N MET A 745 15.90 -10.05 -26.76
CA MET A 745 15.24 -9.92 -25.45
C MET A 745 14.53 -8.54 -25.36
N PRO A 746 13.24 -8.51 -25.02
CA PRO A 746 12.50 -7.26 -24.85
C PRO A 746 13.20 -6.38 -23.81
N ALA A 747 13.30 -5.08 -24.09
CA ALA A 747 14.10 -4.17 -23.27
C ALA A 747 13.64 -4.21 -21.81
N GLU A 748 12.34 -4.28 -21.54
CA GLU A 748 11.76 -4.36 -20.21
C GLU A 748 12.19 -5.58 -19.38
N GLN A 749 12.65 -6.66 -20.03
CA GLN A 749 13.13 -7.88 -19.37
C GLN A 749 14.63 -7.82 -19.08
N VAL A 750 15.39 -6.99 -19.79
CA VAL A 750 16.86 -6.91 -19.70
C VAL A 750 17.35 -6.60 -18.27
N PRO A 751 16.85 -5.57 -17.55
CA PRO A 751 17.33 -5.28 -16.21
C PRO A 751 17.09 -6.43 -15.23
N GLY A 752 16.00 -7.17 -15.41
CA GLY A 752 15.65 -8.34 -14.59
C GLY A 752 16.73 -9.41 -14.60
N THR A 753 17.45 -9.58 -15.72
CA THR A 753 18.54 -10.56 -15.84
C THR A 753 19.76 -10.25 -14.96
N PHE A 754 19.92 -8.99 -14.56
CA PHE A 754 21.03 -8.49 -13.73
C PHE A 754 20.65 -8.31 -12.26
N THR A 755 19.45 -8.74 -11.85
CA THR A 755 19.00 -8.69 -10.44
C THR A 755 19.53 -9.84 -9.58
N GLY A 756 20.35 -10.74 -10.13
CA GLY A 756 21.11 -11.71 -9.34
C GLY A 756 22.53 -11.21 -9.08
N ALA A 757 23.10 -11.50 -7.91
CA ALA A 757 24.42 -10.99 -7.52
C ALA A 757 25.54 -11.33 -8.52
N THR A 758 25.56 -12.55 -9.05
CA THR A 758 26.55 -12.96 -10.06
C THR A 758 26.38 -12.20 -11.38
N ALA A 759 25.13 -12.03 -11.83
CA ALA A 759 24.85 -11.31 -13.08
C ALA A 759 25.14 -9.81 -12.95
N ALA A 760 24.79 -9.20 -11.81
CA ALA A 760 25.17 -7.82 -11.50
C ALA A 760 26.69 -7.65 -11.54
N ARG A 761 27.45 -8.58 -10.93
CA ARG A 761 28.92 -8.55 -10.95
C ARG A 761 29.48 -8.63 -12.37
N ASP A 762 28.96 -9.53 -13.20
CA ASP A 762 29.39 -9.67 -14.61
C ASP A 762 29.19 -8.37 -15.40
N LEU A 763 28.07 -7.67 -15.18
CA LEU A 763 27.81 -6.35 -15.77
C LEU A 763 28.74 -5.27 -15.22
N LEU A 764 28.92 -5.22 -13.89
CA LEU A 764 29.73 -4.20 -13.23
C LEU A 764 31.23 -4.33 -13.55
N ALA A 765 31.68 -5.52 -13.93
CA ALA A 765 33.03 -5.78 -14.43
C ALA A 765 33.27 -5.20 -15.83
N GLN A 766 32.21 -4.89 -16.60
CA GLN A 766 32.34 -4.25 -17.91
C GLN A 766 32.57 -2.73 -17.75
N PRO A 767 33.31 -2.10 -18.69
CA PRO A 767 33.46 -0.64 -18.74
C PRO A 767 32.19 0.04 -19.28
N ALA A 768 31.06 -0.18 -18.60
CA ALA A 768 29.71 0.20 -19.03
C ALA A 768 29.05 1.17 -18.01
N PRO A 769 29.49 2.44 -17.94
CA PRO A 769 29.02 3.40 -16.93
C PRO A 769 27.52 3.68 -17.04
N LEU A 770 26.95 3.76 -18.24
CA LEU A 770 25.52 4.05 -18.41
C LEU A 770 24.66 2.86 -17.97
N SER A 771 25.11 1.64 -18.25
CA SER A 771 24.47 0.39 -17.85
C SER A 771 24.50 0.21 -16.35
N ARG A 772 25.63 0.57 -15.70
CA ARG A 772 25.75 0.60 -14.24
C ARG A 772 24.73 1.56 -13.64
N GLU A 773 24.68 2.80 -14.12
CA GLU A 773 23.73 3.79 -13.62
C GLU A 773 22.27 3.38 -13.84
N ALA A 774 21.96 2.83 -15.02
CA ALA A 774 20.62 2.33 -15.35
C ALA A 774 20.20 1.17 -14.42
N LEU A 775 21.11 0.23 -14.14
CA LEU A 775 20.88 -0.87 -13.19
C LEU A 775 20.65 -0.34 -11.78
N GLU A 776 21.47 0.60 -11.31
CA GLU A 776 21.32 1.21 -9.99
C GLU A 776 19.96 1.90 -9.83
N ARG A 777 19.54 2.70 -10.82
CA ARG A 777 18.24 3.38 -10.82
C ARG A 777 17.09 2.38 -10.88
N TYR A 778 17.23 1.31 -11.67
CA TYR A 778 16.24 0.24 -11.75
C TYR A 778 16.06 -0.47 -10.40
N VAL A 779 17.16 -0.92 -9.78
CA VAL A 779 17.12 -1.60 -8.47
C VAL A 779 16.53 -0.68 -7.39
N THR A 780 16.95 0.60 -7.38
CA THR A 780 16.39 1.61 -6.46
C THR A 780 14.89 1.75 -6.64
N THR A 781 14.43 1.90 -7.89
CA THR A 781 13.00 2.02 -8.24
C THR A 781 12.24 0.79 -7.79
N GLN A 782 12.76 -0.40 -8.10
CA GLN A 782 12.13 -1.68 -7.79
C GLN A 782 11.96 -1.89 -6.28
N ILE A 783 12.98 -1.53 -5.48
CA ILE A 783 12.93 -1.62 -4.02
C ILE A 783 11.91 -0.64 -3.44
N MET A 784 11.93 0.61 -3.91
CA MET A 784 11.00 1.63 -3.43
C MET A 784 9.55 1.34 -3.84
N ASP A 785 9.30 0.76 -5.02
CA ASP A 785 7.94 0.36 -5.45
C ASP A 785 7.39 -0.78 -4.59
N ARG A 786 8.24 -1.75 -4.23
CA ARG A 786 7.86 -2.81 -3.28
C ARG A 786 7.61 -2.30 -1.86
N ALA A 787 8.25 -1.19 -1.50
CA ALA A 787 8.10 -0.58 -0.18
C ALA A 787 6.96 0.45 -0.10
N ALA A 788 6.39 0.84 -1.24
CA ALA A 788 5.26 1.75 -1.29
C ALA A 788 3.96 0.99 -0.98
N GLY A 789 3.15 1.52 -0.06
CA GLY A 789 1.79 1.01 0.19
C GLY A 789 0.80 1.39 -0.91
N ALA A 790 -0.47 1.00 -0.76
CA ALA A 790 -1.55 1.29 -1.72
C ALA A 790 -1.73 2.79 -2.01
N GLU A 791 -1.38 3.65 -1.05
CA GLU A 791 -1.43 5.11 -1.17
C GLU A 791 -0.13 5.74 -1.72
N GLY A 792 0.85 4.93 -2.11
CA GLY A 792 2.17 5.41 -2.59
C GLY A 792 3.11 5.89 -1.47
N ASN A 793 2.70 5.77 -0.21
CA ASN A 793 3.51 6.13 0.95
C ASN A 793 4.57 5.05 1.23
N LEU A 794 5.82 5.48 1.40
CA LEU A 794 6.93 4.60 1.76
C LEU A 794 6.91 4.35 3.27
N SER A 795 7.13 3.11 3.71
CA SER A 795 7.38 2.80 5.12
C SER A 795 8.84 2.37 5.34
N ALA A 796 9.42 2.77 6.46
CA ALA A 796 10.79 2.39 6.82
C ALA A 796 10.93 0.86 6.94
N GLU A 797 9.92 0.19 7.52
CA GLU A 797 9.92 -1.26 7.70
C GLU A 797 9.76 -2.04 6.38
N ALA A 798 8.89 -1.58 5.47
CA ALA A 798 8.77 -2.19 4.16
C ALA A 798 10.04 -1.97 3.33
N MET A 799 10.67 -0.79 3.43
CA MET A 799 11.97 -0.53 2.80
C MET A 799 13.06 -1.46 3.33
N ARG A 800 13.19 -1.62 4.66
CA ARG A 800 14.14 -2.59 5.23
C ARG A 800 13.89 -4.01 4.76
N THR A 801 12.63 -4.42 4.68
CA THR A 801 12.27 -5.76 4.24
C THR A 801 12.59 -5.97 2.75
N ALA A 802 12.31 -4.97 1.92
CA ALA A 802 12.70 -4.99 0.51
C ALA A 802 14.24 -5.01 0.36
N MET A 803 14.97 -4.17 1.08
CA MET A 803 16.44 -4.16 1.07
C MET A 803 17.03 -5.50 1.50
N ARG A 804 16.50 -6.14 2.56
CA ARG A 804 16.93 -7.49 2.99
C ARG A 804 16.71 -8.53 1.90
N LYS A 805 15.58 -8.49 1.19
CA LYS A 805 15.30 -9.40 0.07
C LYS A 805 16.23 -9.18 -1.14
N HIS A 806 16.87 -8.02 -1.23
CA HIS A 806 17.82 -7.65 -2.28
C HIS A 806 19.27 -7.52 -1.76
N ALA A 807 19.58 -8.07 -0.59
CA ALA A 807 20.87 -7.87 0.07
C ALA A 807 22.05 -8.23 -0.83
N ASP A 808 22.00 -9.40 -1.49
CA ASP A 808 23.09 -9.89 -2.33
C ASP A 808 23.40 -8.96 -3.52
N VAL A 809 22.38 -8.28 -4.06
CA VAL A 809 22.52 -7.30 -5.17
C VAL A 809 23.02 -5.97 -4.65
N LEU A 810 22.48 -5.51 -3.51
CA LEU A 810 22.92 -4.29 -2.84
C LEU A 810 24.37 -4.38 -2.36
N ASP A 811 24.86 -5.60 -2.10
CA ASP A 811 26.27 -5.85 -1.83
C ASP A 811 27.17 -5.53 -3.02
N GLN A 812 26.69 -5.76 -4.25
CA GLN A 812 27.39 -5.34 -5.46
C GLN A 812 27.18 -3.85 -5.78
N LEU A 813 26.18 -3.18 -5.19
CA LEU A 813 25.79 -1.79 -5.45
C LEU A 813 25.81 -0.93 -4.17
N PRO A 814 26.99 -0.66 -3.57
CA PRO A 814 27.09 0.05 -2.29
C PRO A 814 26.45 1.45 -2.33
N GLY A 815 26.61 2.21 -3.42
CA GLY A 815 25.99 3.52 -3.56
C GLY A 815 24.46 3.50 -3.57
N VAL A 816 23.83 2.41 -4.01
CA VAL A 816 22.36 2.23 -3.91
C VAL A 816 21.97 1.90 -2.47
N ARG A 817 22.71 0.99 -1.83
CA ARG A 817 22.50 0.60 -0.44
C ARG A 817 22.56 1.79 0.51
N ASP A 818 23.55 2.68 0.34
CA ASP A 818 23.74 3.85 1.20
C ASP A 818 22.61 4.85 1.02
N ARG A 819 22.22 5.15 -0.24
CA ARG A 819 21.08 6.02 -0.54
C ARG A 819 19.77 5.51 0.06
N LEU A 820 19.49 4.21 -0.08
CA LEU A 820 18.30 3.59 0.50
C LEU A 820 18.35 3.56 2.03
N SER A 821 19.52 3.31 2.63
CA SER A 821 19.70 3.34 4.09
C SER A 821 19.44 4.74 4.65
N ASN A 822 19.98 5.78 4.00
CA ASN A 822 19.72 7.17 4.36
C ASN A 822 18.24 7.52 4.22
N LEU A 823 17.57 7.02 3.17
CA LEU A 823 16.13 7.21 3.00
C LEU A 823 15.32 6.52 4.11
N VAL A 824 15.72 5.31 4.55
CA VAL A 824 15.10 4.62 5.69
C VAL A 824 15.24 5.45 6.96
N LEU A 825 16.45 5.90 7.29
CA LEU A 825 16.70 6.73 8.48
C LEU A 825 15.89 8.04 8.45
N ALA A 826 15.87 8.71 7.30
CA ALA A 826 15.09 9.94 7.14
C ALA A 826 13.58 9.68 7.27
N ARG A 827 13.08 8.55 6.76
CA ARG A 827 11.68 8.16 6.88
C ARG A 827 11.28 7.88 8.33
N GLU A 828 12.17 7.29 9.12
CA GLU A 828 11.95 7.08 10.57
C GLU A 828 11.95 8.38 11.35
N GLY A 829 12.85 9.31 11.02
CA GLY A 829 12.81 10.66 11.55
C GLY A 829 11.44 11.30 11.31
N LEU A 830 10.97 11.26 10.07
CA LEU A 830 9.67 11.81 9.68
C LEU A 830 8.50 11.10 10.38
N ALA A 831 8.59 9.80 10.66
CA ALA A 831 7.55 9.05 11.36
C ALA A 831 7.29 9.58 12.78
N ARG A 832 8.32 10.14 13.44
CA ARG A 832 8.15 10.80 14.75
C ARG A 832 7.36 12.11 14.62
N VAL A 833 7.67 12.91 13.60
CA VAL A 833 6.90 14.13 13.29
C VAL A 833 5.46 13.78 12.91
N GLU A 834 5.25 12.70 12.14
CA GLU A 834 3.92 12.19 11.81
C GLU A 834 3.10 11.76 13.02
N ALA A 835 3.73 11.35 14.12
CA ALA A 835 3.05 10.97 15.36
C ALA A 835 2.71 12.17 16.26
N SER A 836 3.44 13.29 16.10
CA SER A 836 3.22 14.54 16.82
C SER A 836 1.86 15.18 16.49
N PRO A 837 1.39 16.17 17.27
CA PRO A 837 0.17 16.92 16.94
C PRO A 837 0.18 17.51 15.52
N LEU A 838 1.33 18.02 15.05
CA LEU A 838 1.48 18.52 13.68
C LEU A 838 1.21 17.43 12.63
N GLY A 839 1.73 16.23 12.88
CA GLY A 839 1.51 15.06 12.03
C GLY A 839 0.06 14.59 12.02
N GLN A 840 -0.62 14.62 13.16
CA GLN A 840 -2.03 14.27 13.27
C GLN A 840 -2.92 15.25 12.48
N LEU A 841 -2.60 16.55 12.51
CA LEU A 841 -3.28 17.58 11.72
C LEU A 841 -3.10 17.36 10.21
N ALA A 842 -1.93 16.88 9.77
CA ALA A 842 -1.66 16.62 8.36
C ALA A 842 -2.42 15.40 7.79
N ARG A 843 -2.91 14.49 8.65
CA ARG A 843 -3.60 13.25 8.25
C ARG A 843 -5.09 13.43 7.97
N SER A 844 -5.75 14.36 8.65
CA SER A 844 -7.21 14.48 8.64
C SER A 844 -7.66 15.88 8.22
N PRO A 845 -8.56 16.02 7.22
CA PRO A 845 -9.19 17.30 6.90
C PRO A 845 -10.37 17.63 7.83
N ASP A 846 -10.65 16.84 8.86
CA ASP A 846 -11.71 17.12 9.85
C ASP A 846 -11.28 18.21 10.85
N VAL A 847 -11.98 19.35 10.86
CA VAL A 847 -11.77 20.48 11.79
C VAL A 847 -11.96 20.04 13.25
N GLY A 848 -12.96 19.21 13.55
CA GLY A 848 -13.20 18.71 14.90
C GLY A 848 -12.05 17.82 15.39
N ASN A 849 -11.46 17.03 14.50
CA ASN A 849 -10.25 16.27 14.83
C ASN A 849 -9.05 17.22 15.07
N ALA A 850 -8.91 18.26 14.26
CA ALA A 850 -7.87 19.26 14.44
C ALA A 850 -7.99 20.00 15.79
N VAL A 851 -9.22 20.38 16.18
CA VAL A 851 -9.52 20.97 17.49
C VAL A 851 -9.15 19.99 18.61
N ARG A 852 -9.58 18.72 18.55
CA ARG A 852 -9.25 17.72 19.59
C ARG A 852 -7.74 17.42 19.69
N THR A 853 -7.01 17.57 18.59
CA THR A 853 -5.56 17.35 18.54
C THR A 853 -4.83 18.46 19.31
N LEU A 854 -5.19 19.72 19.10
CA LEU A 854 -4.55 20.87 19.76
C LEU A 854 -5.10 21.15 21.15
N PHE A 855 -6.40 20.95 21.35
CA PHE A 855 -7.15 21.23 22.58
C PHE A 855 -7.74 19.94 23.15
N ASN A 856 -6.88 18.95 23.40
CA ASN A 856 -7.30 17.65 23.94
C ASN A 856 -7.95 17.84 25.33
N PRO A 857 -9.16 17.30 25.57
CA PRO A 857 -9.80 17.34 26.89
C PRO A 857 -9.01 16.59 27.98
N ASN A 858 -8.22 15.58 27.59
CA ASN A 858 -7.36 14.80 28.48
C ASN A 858 -5.90 14.88 28.00
N PRO A 859 -5.23 16.04 28.14
CA PRO A 859 -3.88 16.23 27.62
C PRO A 859 -2.84 15.47 28.46
N ALA A 860 -1.80 14.96 27.79
CA ALA A 860 -0.66 14.38 28.48
C ALA A 860 0.14 15.46 29.24
N PRO A 861 0.75 15.14 30.39
CA PRO A 861 1.61 16.08 31.10
C PRO A 861 2.73 16.60 30.18
N GLY A 862 2.95 17.92 30.16
CA GLY A 862 4.01 18.54 29.36
C GLY A 862 3.70 18.72 27.88
N SER A 863 2.50 18.40 27.39
CA SER A 863 2.15 18.48 25.95
C SER A 863 2.19 19.88 25.34
N HIS A 864 2.26 20.93 26.17
CA HIS A 864 2.17 22.34 25.76
C HIS A 864 3.24 22.73 24.71
N ALA A 865 4.45 22.19 24.79
CA ALA A 865 5.51 22.46 23.82
C ALA A 865 5.20 21.88 22.43
N GLU A 866 4.65 20.67 22.37
CA GLU A 866 4.31 19.99 21.10
C GLU A 866 3.12 20.67 20.41
N VAL A 867 2.08 21.03 21.15
CA VAL A 867 0.92 21.75 20.58
C VAL A 867 1.29 23.18 20.16
N ALA A 868 2.20 23.84 20.89
CA ALA A 868 2.73 25.15 20.48
C ALA A 868 3.53 25.05 19.19
N SER A 869 4.42 24.06 19.07
CA SER A 869 5.20 23.83 17.87
C SER A 869 4.30 23.53 16.66
N ALA A 870 3.28 22.69 16.84
CA ALA A 870 2.29 22.40 15.81
C ALA A 870 1.52 23.66 15.38
N MET A 871 1.08 24.47 16.35
CA MET A 871 0.37 25.72 16.05
C MET A 871 1.25 26.75 15.38
N GLN A 872 2.52 26.85 15.78
CA GLN A 872 3.50 27.74 15.17
C GLN A 872 3.77 27.34 13.71
N ALA A 873 3.88 26.04 13.43
CA ALA A 873 4.03 25.52 12.07
C ALA A 873 2.79 25.81 11.21
N LEU A 874 1.58 25.68 11.77
CA LEU A 874 0.34 26.10 11.11
C LEU A 874 0.33 27.60 10.82
N ALA A 875 0.62 28.42 11.83
CA ALA A 875 0.59 29.88 11.73
C ALA A 875 1.62 30.43 10.74
N ALA A 876 2.81 29.79 10.64
CA ALA A 876 3.83 30.16 9.68
C ALA A 876 3.37 29.94 8.22
N ASN A 877 2.57 28.91 7.96
CA ASN A 877 2.11 28.57 6.61
C ASN A 877 0.75 29.22 6.26
N ARG A 878 -0.18 29.28 7.22
CA ARG A 878 -1.58 29.71 7.05
C ARG A 878 -2.05 30.49 8.30
N PRO A 879 -1.60 31.75 8.50
CA PRO A 879 -1.83 32.52 9.73
C PRO A 879 -3.29 32.90 9.98
N GLN A 880 -4.11 33.00 8.94
CA GLN A 880 -5.54 33.27 9.11
C GLN A 880 -6.27 32.03 9.62
N GLN A 881 -6.03 30.87 8.99
CA GLN A 881 -6.69 29.62 9.31
C GLN A 881 -6.33 29.12 10.72
N SER A 882 -5.09 29.34 11.17
CA SER A 882 -4.69 29.01 12.54
C SER A 882 -5.49 29.84 13.58
N ARG A 883 -5.76 31.11 13.29
CA ARG A 883 -6.63 31.96 14.12
C ARG A 883 -8.09 31.51 14.06
N GLU A 884 -8.60 31.16 12.87
CA GLU A 884 -9.95 30.63 12.68
C GLU A 884 -10.16 29.30 13.41
N LEU A 885 -9.15 28.42 13.46
CA LEU A 885 -9.20 27.17 14.23
C LEU A 885 -9.31 27.43 15.74
N SER A 886 -8.52 28.38 16.25
CA SER A 886 -8.58 28.80 17.66
C SER A 886 -9.93 29.43 18.00
N ARG A 887 -10.43 30.31 17.12
CA ARG A 887 -11.78 30.89 17.24
C ARG A 887 -12.84 29.79 17.27
N THR A 888 -12.79 28.84 16.34
CA THR A 888 -13.78 27.77 16.24
C THR A 888 -13.86 26.96 17.54
N TYR A 889 -12.71 26.64 18.15
CA TYR A 889 -12.68 26.00 19.47
C TYR A 889 -13.34 26.87 20.56
N LEU A 890 -12.89 28.12 20.72
CA LEU A 890 -13.41 29.03 21.73
C LEU A 890 -14.92 29.27 21.58
N GLU A 891 -15.39 29.50 20.35
CA GLU A 891 -16.78 29.75 20.02
C GLU A 891 -17.66 28.50 20.26
N THR A 892 -17.13 27.30 19.97
CA THR A 892 -17.84 26.04 20.27
C THR A 892 -18.05 25.87 21.76
N VAL A 893 -17.00 26.03 22.58
CA VAL A 893 -17.10 25.92 24.04
C VAL A 893 -17.98 27.03 24.63
N PHE A 894 -17.93 28.24 24.07
CA PHE A 894 -18.78 29.35 24.47
C PHE A 894 -20.25 29.06 24.21
N ASN A 895 -20.58 28.61 23.00
CA ASN A 895 -21.95 28.25 22.63
C ASN A 895 -22.48 27.12 23.50
N GLU A 896 -21.66 26.13 23.82
CA GLU A 896 -22.05 25.03 24.71
C GLU A 896 -22.35 25.53 26.15
N ALA A 897 -21.46 26.34 26.73
CA ALA A 897 -21.62 26.88 28.08
C ALA A 897 -22.82 27.85 28.21
N THR A 898 -23.12 28.59 27.15
CA THR A 898 -24.23 29.58 27.14
C THR A 898 -25.58 28.98 26.71
N GLN A 899 -25.60 27.93 25.88
CA GLN A 899 -26.85 27.24 25.49
C GLN A 899 -27.39 26.28 26.56
N GLN A 900 -26.50 25.58 27.29
CA GLN A 900 -26.90 24.63 28.33
C GLN A 900 -27.56 25.30 29.54
N THR A 901 -27.46 26.63 29.66
CA THR A 901 -27.86 27.40 30.83
C THR A 901 -29.19 28.18 30.66
N LYS A 902 -30.22 27.61 30.01
CA LYS A 902 -31.54 28.31 29.90
C LYS A 902 -32.15 28.61 31.28
N GLY A 903 -32.58 29.86 31.52
CA GLY A 903 -33.21 30.32 32.78
C GLY A 903 -32.25 31.06 33.72
N LEU A 904 -32.43 30.95 35.05
CA LEU A 904 -31.56 31.59 36.06
C LEU A 904 -30.09 31.13 35.99
N ALA A 905 -29.83 29.97 35.40
CA ALA A 905 -28.49 29.44 35.15
C ALA A 905 -27.71 30.24 34.09
N SER A 906 -28.38 30.95 33.16
CA SER A 906 -27.74 31.71 32.06
C SER A 906 -26.84 32.83 32.58
N GLN A 907 -27.15 33.31 33.78
CA GLN A 907 -26.43 34.36 34.47
C GLN A 907 -25.04 33.90 34.95
N TYR A 908 -24.78 32.58 34.96
CA TYR A 908 -23.50 31.94 35.25
C TYR A 908 -22.76 31.46 33.99
N GLY A 909 -23.33 31.66 32.79
CA GLY A 909 -22.76 31.15 31.53
C GLY A 909 -21.35 31.64 31.25
N GLY A 910 -21.01 32.86 31.68
CA GLY A 910 -19.64 33.40 31.58
C GLY A 910 -18.64 32.62 32.42
N ALA A 911 -18.95 32.37 33.69
CA ALA A 911 -18.08 31.59 34.57
C ALA A 911 -17.99 30.12 34.14
N GLY A 912 -19.09 29.55 33.66
CA GLY A 912 -19.10 28.21 33.06
C GLY A 912 -18.17 28.12 31.85
N PHE A 913 -18.22 29.11 30.94
CA PHE A 913 -17.31 29.20 29.81
C PHE A 913 -15.84 29.35 30.25
N ALA A 914 -15.56 30.27 31.18
CA ALA A 914 -14.20 30.51 31.66
C ALA A 914 -13.59 29.25 32.31
N SER A 915 -14.40 28.53 33.10
CA SER A 915 -14.02 27.25 33.70
C SER A 915 -13.81 26.16 32.65
N ALA A 916 -14.70 26.04 31.67
CA ALA A 916 -14.59 25.04 30.61
C ALA A 916 -13.35 25.24 29.70
N ILE A 917 -13.00 26.50 29.41
CA ILE A 917 -11.81 26.85 28.62
C ILE A 917 -10.53 26.66 29.41
N ARG A 918 -10.48 27.11 30.67
CA ARG A 918 -9.27 26.96 31.49
C ARG A 918 -9.03 25.51 31.86
N GLY A 919 -10.09 24.76 32.14
CA GLY A 919 -10.02 23.35 32.50
C GLY A 919 -9.05 23.10 33.65
N ASN A 920 -8.29 22.01 33.56
CA ASN A 920 -7.18 21.70 34.46
C ASN A 920 -5.91 22.49 34.12
N ALA A 921 -4.90 22.43 34.99
CA ALA A 921 -3.64 23.17 34.81
C ALA A 921 -2.94 22.88 33.47
N GLN A 922 -2.96 21.62 33.01
CA GLN A 922 -2.35 21.24 31.73
C GLN A 922 -3.13 21.78 30.53
N GLN A 923 -4.47 21.78 30.58
CA GLN A 923 -5.32 22.38 29.54
C GLN A 923 -5.08 23.88 29.44
N ARG A 924 -4.98 24.58 30.57
CA ARG A 924 -4.61 26.00 30.61
C ARG A 924 -3.25 26.26 29.96
N HIS A 925 -2.23 25.48 30.28
CA HIS A 925 -0.91 25.62 29.65
C HIS A 925 -0.92 25.34 28.15
N ASN A 926 -1.68 24.34 27.69
CA ASN A 926 -1.84 24.07 26.26
C ASN A 926 -2.54 25.23 25.55
N LEU A 927 -3.63 25.76 26.12
CA LEU A 927 -4.35 26.91 25.59
C LEU A 927 -3.44 28.14 25.47
N GLU A 928 -2.73 28.46 26.55
CA GLU A 928 -1.77 29.56 26.59
C GLU A 928 -0.69 29.39 25.51
N ALA A 929 -0.13 28.20 25.37
CA ALA A 929 0.92 27.91 24.41
C ALA A 929 0.44 28.00 22.95
N VAL A 930 -0.77 27.50 22.66
CA VAL A 930 -1.42 27.62 21.34
C VAL A 930 -1.72 29.08 21.00
N MET A 931 -2.29 29.84 21.95
CA MET A 931 -2.63 31.25 21.74
C MET A 931 -1.38 32.12 21.55
N ARG A 932 -0.29 31.83 22.28
CA ARG A 932 1.00 32.52 22.08
C ARG A 932 1.70 32.17 20.78
N ALA A 933 1.48 30.96 20.25
CA ALA A 933 2.05 30.52 18.97
C ALA A 933 1.39 31.20 17.75
N LEU A 934 0.25 31.86 17.93
CA LEU A 934 -0.39 32.67 16.89
C LEU A 934 0.40 33.97 16.59
N PRO A 935 0.19 34.58 15.41
CA PRO A 935 0.70 35.93 15.14
C PRO A 935 0.18 36.90 16.21
N GLU A 936 1.05 37.73 16.79
CA GLU A 936 0.72 38.62 17.91
C GLU A 936 0.21 37.89 19.17
N GLY A 937 0.69 36.66 19.38
CA GLY A 937 0.16 35.74 20.39
C GLY A 937 0.14 36.27 21.83
N GLU A 938 1.14 37.06 22.25
CA GLU A 938 1.13 37.68 23.60
C GLU A 938 -0.04 38.66 23.80
N ILE A 939 -0.35 39.46 22.77
CA ILE A 939 -1.48 40.39 22.82
C ILE A 939 -2.79 39.61 22.89
N ARG A 940 -2.90 38.55 22.08
CA ARG A 940 -4.10 37.69 22.01
C ARG A 940 -4.32 36.93 23.32
N TRP A 941 -3.27 36.36 23.89
CA TRP A 941 -3.32 35.69 25.19
C TRP A 941 -3.69 36.65 26.30
N SER A 942 -3.05 37.83 26.37
CA SER A 942 -3.38 38.84 27.38
C SER A 942 -4.84 39.28 27.29
N ALA A 943 -5.36 39.48 26.07
CA ALA A 943 -6.77 39.81 25.87
C ALA A 943 -7.71 38.68 26.28
N LEU A 944 -7.39 37.43 25.92
CA LEU A 944 -8.18 36.26 26.30
C LEU A 944 -8.16 36.01 27.81
N ASP A 945 -7.00 36.10 28.47
CA ASP A 945 -6.91 35.89 29.92
C ASP A 945 -7.66 36.97 30.71
N LYS A 946 -7.64 38.23 30.24
CA LYS A 946 -8.47 39.30 30.80
C LYS A 946 -9.96 39.00 30.66
N LEU A 947 -10.38 38.48 29.51
CA LEU A 947 -11.76 38.05 29.28
C LEU A 947 -12.13 36.90 30.22
N LEU A 948 -11.33 35.83 30.25
CA LEU A 948 -11.59 34.64 31.07
C LEU A 948 -11.64 34.99 32.56
N THR A 949 -10.72 35.82 33.05
CA THR A 949 -10.72 36.29 34.45
C THR A 949 -11.98 37.09 34.78
N THR A 950 -12.44 37.94 33.86
CA THR A 950 -13.67 38.72 34.05
C THR A 950 -14.90 37.82 34.07
N LEU A 951 -14.97 36.85 33.15
CA LEU A 951 -16.10 35.93 33.05
C LEU A 951 -16.13 34.96 34.23
N GLU A 952 -15.00 34.48 34.72
CA GLU A 952 -14.90 33.69 35.95
C GLU A 952 -15.43 34.45 37.16
N ALA A 953 -15.15 35.76 37.27
CA ALA A 953 -15.65 36.60 38.37
C ALA A 953 -17.19 36.62 38.45
N THR A 954 -17.91 36.46 37.33
CA THR A 954 -19.38 36.37 37.32
C THR A 954 -19.92 35.14 38.07
N GLY A 955 -19.07 34.15 38.33
CA GLY A 955 -19.42 32.89 39.01
C GLY A 955 -19.61 33.03 40.51
N TYR A 956 -19.09 34.10 41.12
CA TYR A 956 -19.25 34.38 42.55
C TYR A 956 -20.64 34.91 42.93
N ARG A 957 -21.55 35.01 41.95
CA ARG A 957 -22.93 35.41 42.21
C ARG A 957 -23.59 34.48 43.23
N PRO A 958 -24.19 35.00 44.31
CA PRO A 958 -24.88 34.16 45.30
C PRO A 958 -26.09 33.42 44.71
N ASN A 959 -26.19 32.11 44.95
CA ASN A 959 -27.33 31.31 44.52
C ASN A 959 -28.63 31.74 45.21
N LYS A 960 -29.74 31.72 44.46
CA LYS A 960 -31.09 32.00 44.97
C LYS A 960 -31.68 30.74 45.61
N GLY A 961 -31.52 30.56 46.92
CA GLY A 961 -32.10 29.41 47.64
C GLY A 961 -31.67 29.27 49.11
N SER A 962 -32.68 29.16 49.99
CA SER A 962 -32.73 28.81 51.43
C SER A 962 -31.55 29.10 52.36
N ASP A 963 -31.56 30.30 52.96
CA ASP A 963 -31.14 30.53 54.35
C ASP A 963 -32.21 31.42 55.00
N THR A 964 -33.39 30.86 55.30
CA THR A 964 -34.53 31.66 55.80
C THR A 964 -34.24 32.32 57.14
N ALA A 965 -33.46 31.69 58.03
CA ALA A 965 -33.14 32.25 59.35
C ALA A 965 -32.15 33.42 59.29
N PHE A 966 -31.05 33.29 58.53
CA PHE A 966 -30.07 34.37 58.37
C PHE A 966 -30.61 35.52 57.52
N ASN A 967 -31.34 35.21 56.43
CA ASN A 967 -32.00 36.23 55.62
C ASN A 967 -33.05 36.99 56.43
N ALA A 968 -33.80 36.30 57.30
CA ALA A 968 -34.73 36.96 58.22
C ALA A 968 -33.99 37.88 59.20
N ALA A 969 -32.87 37.45 59.79
CA ALA A 969 -32.07 38.26 60.71
C ALA A 969 -31.50 39.54 60.06
N ILE A 970 -30.97 39.46 58.84
CA ILE A 970 -30.49 40.64 58.10
C ILE A 970 -31.68 41.52 57.69
N GLN A 971 -32.78 40.95 57.20
CA GLN A 971 -33.97 41.72 56.84
C GLN A 971 -34.58 42.43 58.05
N GLU A 972 -34.57 41.83 59.23
CA GLU A 972 -35.05 42.42 60.48
C GLU A 972 -34.13 43.56 60.95
N ARG A 973 -32.80 43.40 60.84
CA ARG A 973 -31.83 44.49 61.07
C ARG A 973 -32.04 45.67 60.11
N LEU A 974 -32.39 45.40 58.86
CA LEU A 974 -32.68 46.43 57.85
C LEU A 974 -34.04 47.13 58.06
N LYS A 975 -35.02 46.43 58.66
CA LYS A 975 -36.30 47.01 59.12
C LYS A 975 -36.13 47.93 60.34
N ASN A 976 -35.24 47.57 61.27
CA ASN A 976 -35.13 48.19 62.60
C ASN A 976 -34.02 49.27 62.73
N GLY A 977 -33.40 49.70 61.63
CA GLY A 977 -32.15 50.48 61.62
C GLY A 977 -32.00 51.58 62.68
N THR A 978 -31.27 51.23 63.76
CA THR A 978 -30.45 52.09 64.63
C THR A 978 -29.13 51.35 64.90
N PRO A 979 -28.02 52.06 65.18
CA PRO A 979 -26.66 51.51 65.08
C PRO A 979 -26.42 50.34 66.05
N VAL A 980 -25.53 49.43 65.63
CA VAL A 980 -25.07 48.20 66.31
C VAL A 980 -24.48 48.44 67.72
N ALA A 981 -24.48 49.66 68.24
CA ALA A 981 -24.08 49.98 69.61
C ALA A 981 -25.19 49.79 70.68
N ALA A 982 -26.46 49.59 70.31
CA ALA A 982 -27.57 49.51 71.29
C ALA A 982 -27.97 48.09 71.73
N ALA A 983 -27.48 47.03 71.06
CA ALA A 983 -27.84 45.65 71.41
C ALA A 983 -27.13 45.08 72.65
N ILE A 984 -26.26 45.87 73.28
CA ILE A 984 -25.51 45.47 74.49
C ILE A 984 -26.12 46.10 75.77
N SER A 985 -27.03 47.09 75.69
CA SER A 985 -27.65 47.66 76.90
C SER A 985 -29.02 47.07 77.29
N ASP A 986 -29.71 46.35 76.40
CA ASP A 986 -31.03 45.76 76.70
C ASP A 986 -30.97 44.30 77.17
N ALA A 987 -29.78 43.69 77.20
CA ALA A 987 -29.58 42.35 77.75
C ALA A 987 -29.21 42.35 79.26
N VAL A 988 -29.18 43.52 79.92
CA VAL A 988 -28.75 43.64 81.33
C VAL A 988 -29.82 44.19 82.28
N THR A 989 -31.04 44.48 81.81
CA THR A 989 -32.15 44.81 82.71
C THR A 989 -33.46 44.20 82.25
N GLY A 990 -33.76 42.99 82.73
CA GLY A 990 -35.14 42.49 82.76
C GLY A 990 -35.34 41.00 82.56
N ALA A 991 -34.59 40.14 83.23
CA ALA A 991 -34.88 38.70 83.28
C ALA A 991 -34.90 38.20 84.73
N VAL A 992 -35.89 38.61 85.53
CA VAL A 992 -36.36 37.86 86.72
C VAL A 992 -37.86 38.14 86.93
N ALA A 993 -38.60 37.07 87.23
CA ALA A 993 -40.05 36.93 87.49
C ALA A 993 -40.90 36.79 86.20
N GLY A 994 -41.37 35.62 85.77
CA GLY A 994 -41.75 34.44 86.53
C GLY A 994 -43.19 34.58 87.05
N GLY A 995 -44.10 33.76 86.52
CA GLY A 995 -45.36 33.43 87.21
C GLY A 995 -46.63 34.13 86.72
N THR A 996 -47.60 33.29 86.38
CA THR A 996 -49.03 33.54 86.20
C THR A 996 -49.68 34.47 87.23
N ALA A 997 -50.54 35.38 86.79
CA ALA A 997 -51.70 35.82 87.59
C ALA A 997 -52.80 36.39 86.69
N ALA A 998 -54.00 35.80 86.81
CA ALA A 998 -55.25 36.25 86.24
C ALA A 998 -55.69 37.61 86.84
N GLY A 999 -56.40 38.42 86.06
CA GLY A 999 -57.03 39.66 86.52
C GLY A 999 -58.03 40.24 85.51
N PRO A 1000 -59.31 40.45 85.86
CA PRO A 1000 -60.38 40.68 84.89
C PRO A 1000 -60.76 42.17 84.76
N PHE A 1001 -59.92 43.04 84.20
CA PHE A 1001 -60.35 44.39 83.77
C PHE A 1001 -59.43 44.93 82.68
N GLY A 1002 -59.93 45.06 81.44
CA GLY A 1002 -59.17 45.67 80.35
C GLY A 1002 -59.81 45.62 78.95
N ALA A 1003 -61.13 45.50 78.84
CA ALA A 1003 -61.83 45.60 77.56
C ALA A 1003 -62.15 47.06 77.23
N ALA A 1004 -61.15 47.85 76.80
CA ALA A 1004 -61.35 49.16 76.12
C ALA A 1004 -60.04 49.73 75.52
N ALA A 1005 -59.33 49.01 74.65
CA ALA A 1005 -58.20 49.58 73.88
C ALA A 1005 -57.86 48.85 72.56
N GLY A 1006 -58.83 48.20 71.92
CA GLY A 1006 -58.58 47.35 70.73
C GLY A 1006 -58.38 48.08 69.39
N GLY A 1007 -58.73 49.37 69.28
CA GLY A 1007 -58.75 50.09 67.99
C GLY A 1007 -57.49 50.87 67.60
N LEU A 1008 -56.66 51.29 68.57
CA LEU A 1008 -55.52 52.19 68.32
C LEU A 1008 -54.16 51.49 68.28
N VAL A 1009 -54.06 50.25 68.78
CA VAL A 1009 -52.83 49.45 68.73
C VAL A 1009 -52.65 48.81 67.35
N GLY A 1010 -53.75 48.43 66.67
CA GLY A 1010 -53.71 47.86 65.31
C GLY A 1010 -53.21 48.85 64.24
N VAL A 1011 -53.62 50.11 64.32
CA VAL A 1011 -53.21 51.17 63.38
C VAL A 1011 -51.77 51.63 63.61
N ARG A 1012 -51.31 51.73 64.87
CA ARG A 1012 -49.89 52.03 65.17
C ARG A 1012 -48.96 50.89 64.79
N ARG A 1013 -49.36 49.63 64.98
CA ARG A 1013 -48.57 48.46 64.54
C ARG A 1013 -48.56 48.34 63.02
N ALA A 1014 -49.67 48.60 62.34
CA ALA A 1014 -49.73 48.63 60.87
C ALA A 1014 -48.92 49.80 60.27
N ALA A 1015 -48.95 50.99 60.86
CA ALA A 1015 -48.16 52.15 60.42
C ALA A 1015 -46.66 51.98 60.73
N ALA A 1016 -46.29 51.44 61.89
CA ALA A 1016 -44.91 51.11 62.23
C ALA A 1016 -44.35 49.98 61.36
N ASN A 1017 -45.16 48.95 61.06
CA ASN A 1017 -44.79 47.89 60.12
C ASN A 1017 -44.66 48.44 58.69
N ALA A 1018 -45.58 49.29 58.23
CA ALA A 1018 -45.49 49.92 56.91
C ALA A 1018 -44.31 50.89 56.77
N LEU A 1019 -43.97 51.66 57.82
CA LEU A 1019 -42.79 52.52 57.86
C LEU A 1019 -41.49 51.71 57.93
N GLY A 1020 -41.47 50.61 58.70
CA GLY A 1020 -40.35 49.67 58.78
C GLY A 1020 -40.11 48.94 57.45
N ASP A 1021 -41.18 48.51 56.77
CA ASP A 1021 -41.10 47.90 55.44
C ASP A 1021 -40.63 48.91 54.39
N ARG A 1022 -41.10 50.17 54.44
CA ARG A 1022 -40.60 51.24 53.56
C ARG A 1022 -39.13 51.60 53.82
N SER A 1023 -38.70 51.65 55.09
CA SER A 1023 -37.30 51.88 55.46
C SER A 1023 -36.41 50.73 54.97
N ARG A 1024 -36.86 49.49 55.13
CA ARG A 1024 -36.18 48.30 54.60
C ARG A 1024 -36.02 48.39 53.09
N ASP A 1025 -37.08 48.74 52.37
CA ASP A 1025 -37.05 48.80 50.90
C ASP A 1025 -36.12 49.91 50.39
N MET A 1026 -36.08 51.08 51.06
CA MET A 1026 -35.11 52.14 50.75
C MET A 1026 -33.67 51.74 51.08
N ASN A 1027 -33.42 51.07 52.21
CA ASN A 1027 -32.10 50.57 52.59
C ASN A 1027 -31.61 49.48 51.62
N ASN A 1028 -32.49 48.58 51.19
CA ASN A 1028 -32.18 47.57 50.17
C ASN A 1028 -31.86 48.21 48.82
N ALA A 1029 -32.60 49.24 48.40
CA ALA A 1029 -32.32 49.97 47.16
C ALA A 1029 -30.98 50.72 47.22
N ALA A 1030 -30.66 51.33 48.35
CA ALA A 1030 -29.38 51.98 48.60
C ALA A 1030 -28.19 51.01 48.51
N ILE A 1031 -28.30 49.86 49.17
CA ILE A 1031 -27.27 48.83 49.16
C ILE A 1031 -27.12 48.23 47.76
N ALA A 1032 -28.23 47.92 47.07
CA ALA A 1032 -28.20 47.44 45.69
C ALA A 1032 -27.42 48.38 44.77
N ARG A 1033 -27.68 49.70 44.84
CA ARG A 1033 -26.95 50.70 44.05
C ARG A 1033 -25.47 50.75 44.38
N ILE A 1034 -25.09 50.63 45.65
CA ILE A 1034 -23.67 50.57 46.05
C ILE A 1034 -22.98 49.32 45.47
N PHE A 1035 -23.66 48.18 45.42
CA PHE A 1035 -23.11 46.96 44.84
C PHE A 1035 -23.05 46.96 43.31
N THR A 1036 -23.95 47.67 42.63
CA THR A 1036 -24.04 47.67 41.16
C THR A 1036 -23.39 48.88 40.51
N ASP A 1037 -23.22 49.99 41.24
CA ASP A 1037 -22.65 51.23 40.71
C ASP A 1037 -21.11 51.24 40.84
N PRO A 1038 -20.39 51.40 39.72
CA PRO A 1038 -18.92 51.45 39.70
C PRO A 1038 -18.32 52.60 40.51
N GLN A 1039 -19.04 53.73 40.65
CA GLN A 1039 -18.56 54.92 41.34
C GLN A 1039 -18.57 54.72 42.86
N ALA A 1040 -19.24 53.68 43.35
CA ALA A 1040 -19.23 53.35 44.77
C ALA A 1040 -17.85 52.84 45.23
N VAL A 1041 -17.09 52.14 44.39
CA VAL A 1041 -15.81 51.51 44.81
C VAL A 1041 -14.70 52.53 45.11
N PRO A 1042 -14.43 53.54 44.26
CA PRO A 1042 -13.47 54.60 44.58
C PRO A 1042 -13.83 55.34 45.88
N ASP A 1043 -15.11 55.61 46.12
CA ASP A 1043 -15.57 56.31 47.31
C ASP A 1043 -15.51 55.41 48.56
N LEU A 1044 -15.78 54.11 48.45
CA LEU A 1044 -15.58 53.13 49.53
C LEU A 1044 -14.11 52.98 49.90
N ARG A 1045 -13.22 52.96 48.91
CA ARG A 1045 -11.77 52.93 49.10
C ARG A 1045 -11.27 54.19 49.79
N ALA A 1046 -11.70 55.35 49.31
CA ALA A 1046 -11.33 56.63 49.89
C ALA A 1046 -11.91 56.81 51.30
N LEU A 1047 -13.09 56.26 51.57
CA LEU A 1047 -13.69 56.18 52.90
C LEU A 1047 -12.89 55.25 53.84
N ALA A 1048 -12.44 54.09 53.37
CA ALA A 1048 -11.60 53.17 54.13
C ALA A 1048 -10.25 53.78 54.54
N LYS A 1049 -9.67 54.64 53.68
CA LYS A 1049 -8.45 55.42 53.98
C LYS A 1049 -8.65 56.58 54.94
N SER A 1050 -9.90 57.03 55.11
CA SER A 1050 -10.20 58.22 55.89
C SER A 1050 -10.39 57.86 57.35
N ALA A 1051 -9.73 58.59 58.26
CA ALA A 1051 -9.92 58.40 59.69
C ALA A 1051 -11.41 58.57 60.05
N PRO A 1052 -11.98 57.72 60.93
CA PRO A 1052 -13.37 57.84 61.35
C PRO A 1052 -13.66 59.26 61.88
N GLY A 1053 -14.69 59.92 61.36
CA GLY A 1053 -15.05 61.30 61.74
C GLY A 1053 -14.23 62.41 61.07
N SER A 1054 -13.33 62.10 60.13
CA SER A 1054 -12.63 63.12 59.35
C SER A 1054 -13.53 63.76 58.27
N LYS A 1055 -13.25 65.02 57.88
CA LYS A 1055 -13.95 65.71 56.79
C LYS A 1055 -13.94 64.93 55.47
N ASN A 1056 -12.87 64.18 55.21
CA ASN A 1056 -12.77 63.30 54.04
C ASN A 1056 -13.72 62.09 54.17
N ALA A 1057 -13.78 61.46 55.36
CA ALA A 1057 -14.75 60.40 55.61
C ALA A 1057 -16.20 60.89 55.46
N GLU A 1058 -16.51 62.11 55.92
CA GLU A 1058 -17.82 62.74 55.73
C GLU A 1058 -18.13 62.99 54.26
N LEU A 1059 -17.17 63.47 53.47
CA LEU A 1059 -17.32 63.75 52.04
C LEU A 1059 -17.60 62.47 51.24
N PHE A 1060 -16.81 61.40 51.44
CA PHE A 1060 -17.03 60.13 50.72
C PHE A 1060 -18.31 59.43 51.20
N THR A 1061 -18.64 59.56 52.49
CA THR A 1061 -19.93 59.11 53.02
C THR A 1061 -21.09 59.83 52.34
N HIS A 1062 -21.01 61.16 52.19
CA HIS A 1062 -22.03 61.94 51.49
C HIS A 1062 -22.17 61.53 50.03
N ARG A 1063 -21.05 61.30 49.31
CA ARG A 1063 -21.07 60.85 47.91
C ARG A 1063 -21.74 59.48 47.74
N LEU A 1064 -21.40 58.51 48.59
CA LEU A 1064 -22.05 57.21 48.64
C LEU A 1064 -23.54 57.32 48.98
N LEU A 1065 -23.93 58.27 49.83
CA LEU A 1065 -25.33 58.54 50.16
C LEU A 1065 -26.10 59.18 48.98
N THR A 1066 -25.50 60.12 48.23
CA THR A 1066 -26.14 60.67 47.02
C THR A 1066 -26.30 59.62 45.93
N LEU A 1067 -25.32 58.74 45.78
CA LEU A 1067 -25.36 57.59 44.87
C LEU A 1067 -26.45 56.59 45.29
N ALA A 1068 -26.49 56.24 46.58
CA ALA A 1068 -27.48 55.36 47.17
C ALA A 1068 -28.93 55.89 47.06
N ASN A 1069 -29.14 57.20 46.96
CA ASN A 1069 -30.48 57.82 46.85
C ASN A 1069 -30.92 58.10 45.41
N GLY A 1070 -30.18 57.66 44.39
CA GLY A 1070 -30.61 57.74 42.99
C GLY A 1070 -30.31 59.07 42.28
N GLY A 1071 -29.30 59.81 42.72
CA GLY A 1071 -28.76 60.95 41.96
C GLY A 1071 -29.74 62.09 41.72
N ALA A 1072 -30.08 62.86 42.75
CA ALA A 1072 -30.47 64.25 42.51
C ALA A 1072 -29.20 65.04 42.16
N ALA A 1073 -29.21 65.74 41.03
CA ALA A 1073 -28.11 66.56 40.54
C ALA A 1073 -27.54 67.48 41.64
N PRO A 1074 -26.22 67.79 41.61
CA PRO A 1074 -25.66 68.74 42.56
C PRO A 1074 -26.30 70.12 42.32
N LEU A 1075 -26.95 70.65 43.36
CA LEU A 1075 -27.23 72.08 43.41
C LEU A 1075 -25.86 72.79 43.41
N ARG A 1076 -25.62 73.59 42.36
CA ARG A 1076 -24.49 74.52 42.31
C ARG A 1076 -24.53 75.39 43.57
N GLN A 1077 -23.40 75.49 44.25
CA GLN A 1077 -23.00 76.71 44.96
C GLN A 1077 -21.79 77.27 44.23
#